data_AF-A0A0D3AHS4-F1
#
_entry.id   AF-A0A0D3AHS4-F1
#
_cell.length_a   1.000
_cell.length_b   1.000
_cell.length_c   1.000
_cell.angle_alpha   90.00
_cell.angle_beta   90.00
_cell.angle_gamma   90.00
#
_symmetry.space_group_name_H-M   'P 1'
#
loop_
_entity.id
_entity.type
_entity.pdbx_description
1 polymer ?
#
loop_
_entity_poly.entity_id
_entity_poly.type
_entity_poly.pdbx_seq_one_letter_code
_entity_poly.pdbx_strand_id
1 'polypeptide(L)'
;MRRFLFFVSCFGLFALIAITYAWLAFSPHIGRTDHVSSSSLGCREDNEGSWSIGVFYGDSPFTLKPIETINVWRNESAAWPVANPVLTCVSLTSSGFPSNFLAGPFLYVQGDTLYMFFENKNPITMQGDIGVAQSTNKGATWKPLGIALDEPWHLSFPFVFNYNEQIYMMPESNQIGELLLYRAVNFPLTWKLEKVILQKPLVDSTILHHQGNYWLFGSDHSSFGQLEIWYSATPLGPWKPHKKNPIHNGARNGGRAFLHNGNLYRVGQASSESYEKKICIYKIEVLSKEEYREVQVPFDLETSHKGQNSWNGVRQHRLDVVKLSSGEYIGLVDGDRVTSGDLFLRVFLGYASLVAAITVVVLLGFLLGILNCIVPSTWCINYYKGKRTDAVMNLKTASFVSEQLRRMCSRLNRVPPFLRGLVKPNSTFGRLTLGSLLVLGALLTCVGISYIYGGSGAVLPYTFKSHASQFTLATMTYDARLWNLKMYVKHYSRCPSVKEILVIWNKGPPPELTELDSAVPVRIRVEKLNSLNNRFNIDPLIKTRAVLELDDDIMMPCDTIEKGFRVWREYPERLVGYYPRFVDETMSYSAEKFARSHNGYNMILTGAAFMDVGFAFGLYQSEKARLGREFVNEQFNCEDVLLNFLYANVSGLGKAVEYVRPSLAIDTSKFSGVAISGNTNDHYRKRSKCLRRFSDLYGSLSDRRWEFGGRKDGWDL
;
A
#
# COMPACT_ATOMS: atom_id res chain seq x y z
N MET A 1 7.00 28.49 41.18
CA MET A 1 5.56 28.15 41.07
C MET A 1 4.95 28.60 39.73
N ARG A 2 4.79 29.90 39.44
CA ARG A 2 4.15 30.40 38.19
C ARG A 2 4.72 29.84 36.87
N ARG A 3 6.05 29.71 36.77
CA ARG A 3 6.73 29.11 35.60
C ARG A 3 6.42 27.63 35.43
N PHE A 4 6.42 26.91 36.55
CA PHE A 4 6.13 25.47 36.58
C PHE A 4 4.68 25.21 36.16
N LEU A 5 3.72 25.94 36.73
CA LEU A 5 2.30 25.86 36.34
C LEU A 5 2.09 26.18 34.85
N PHE A 6 2.76 27.19 34.30
CA PHE A 6 2.64 27.52 32.87
C PHE A 6 3.07 26.36 31.97
N PHE A 7 4.25 25.78 32.21
CA PHE A 7 4.71 24.65 31.40
C PHE A 7 3.81 23.43 31.59
N VAL A 8 3.41 23.09 32.81
CA VAL A 8 2.50 21.98 33.08
C VAL A 8 1.16 22.17 32.35
N SER A 9 0.57 23.36 32.39
CA SER A 9 -0.68 23.66 31.68
C SER A 9 -0.52 23.59 30.16
N CYS A 10 0.52 24.19 29.59
CA CYS A 10 0.74 24.17 28.14
C CYS A 10 1.05 22.76 27.62
N PHE A 11 1.94 22.03 28.29
CA PHE A 11 2.25 20.65 27.90
C PHE A 11 1.06 19.72 28.13
N GLY A 12 0.27 19.92 29.18
CA GLY A 12 -0.98 19.19 29.39
C GLY A 12 -1.98 19.42 28.26
N LEU A 13 -2.15 20.66 27.80
CA LEU A 13 -3.00 21.00 26.65
C LEU A 13 -2.51 20.34 25.36
N PHE A 14 -1.22 20.46 25.03
CA PHE A 14 -0.67 19.85 23.81
C PHE A 14 -0.68 18.33 23.87
N ALA A 15 -0.47 17.72 25.04
CA ALA A 15 -0.63 16.28 25.23
C ALA A 15 -2.08 15.84 24.99
N LEU A 16 -3.07 16.59 25.48
CA LEU A 16 -4.48 16.31 25.21
C LEU A 16 -4.79 16.44 23.71
N ILE A 17 -4.27 17.47 23.03
CA ILE A 17 -4.40 17.63 21.57
C ILE A 17 -3.76 16.45 20.83
N ALA A 18 -2.56 16.03 21.24
CA ALA A 18 -1.86 14.89 20.65
C ALA A 18 -2.68 13.59 20.80
N ILE A 19 -3.18 13.31 22.00
CA ILE A 19 -3.97 12.11 22.30
C ILE A 19 -5.30 12.11 21.54
N THR A 20 -6.02 13.24 21.56
CA THR A 20 -7.31 13.37 20.86
C THR A 20 -7.12 13.27 19.35
N TYR A 21 -6.10 13.93 18.80
CA TYR A 21 -5.74 13.80 17.38
C TYR A 21 -5.37 12.35 17.04
N ALA A 22 -4.52 11.70 17.83
CA ALA A 22 -4.12 10.33 17.59
C ALA A 22 -5.33 9.38 17.60
N TRP A 23 -6.25 9.54 18.56
CA TRP A 23 -7.46 8.75 18.66
C TRP A 23 -8.42 8.95 17.46
N LEU A 24 -8.51 10.17 16.93
CA LEU A 24 -9.37 10.48 15.78
C LEU A 24 -8.73 10.07 14.44
N ALA A 25 -7.43 10.30 14.28
CA ALA A 25 -6.71 10.11 13.02
C ALA A 25 -6.23 8.66 12.84
N PHE A 26 -5.87 8.00 13.93
CA PHE A 26 -5.41 6.61 13.95
C PHE A 26 -6.42 5.78 14.73
N SER A 27 -7.39 5.21 14.01
CA SER A 27 -8.27 4.19 14.59
C SER A 27 -7.39 3.07 15.17
N PRO A 28 -7.71 2.51 16.34
CA PRO A 28 -6.96 1.37 16.88
C PRO A 28 -6.85 0.32 15.78
N HIS A 29 -5.64 -0.20 15.54
CA HIS A 29 -5.22 -1.03 14.39
C HIS A 29 -5.95 -2.40 14.25
N ILE A 30 -7.21 -2.51 14.71
CA ILE A 30 -8.10 -3.67 14.70
C ILE A 30 -8.56 -3.96 13.27
N GLY A 31 -7.66 -4.34 12.36
CA GLY A 31 -8.13 -4.97 11.13
C GLY A 31 -7.21 -4.93 9.91
N ARG A 32 -6.11 -4.16 9.91
CA ARG A 32 -5.10 -4.32 8.84
C ARG A 32 -4.35 -5.65 8.95
N THR A 33 -4.44 -6.30 10.11
CA THR A 33 -3.59 -7.40 10.54
C THR A 33 -4.38 -8.52 11.24
N ASP A 34 -5.68 -8.73 10.97
CA ASP A 34 -6.49 -9.76 11.66
C ASP A 34 -6.04 -11.23 11.48
N HIS A 35 -4.92 -11.47 10.79
CA HIS A 35 -4.21 -12.76 10.80
C HIS A 35 -2.85 -12.72 11.52
N VAL A 36 -2.34 -11.53 11.82
CA VAL A 36 -1.20 -11.30 12.70
C VAL A 36 -1.81 -10.98 14.07
N SER A 37 -2.11 -12.03 14.85
CA SER A 37 -2.36 -11.92 16.28
C SER A 37 -1.43 -10.86 16.88
N SER A 38 -1.88 -10.06 17.85
CA SER A 38 -1.00 -9.13 18.59
C SER A 38 0.21 -9.85 19.23
N SER A 39 0.24 -11.18 19.22
CA SER A 39 1.35 -12.06 19.60
C SER A 39 2.31 -12.48 18.47
N SER A 40 2.08 -12.12 17.21
CA SER A 40 2.88 -12.60 16.07
C SER A 40 3.91 -11.57 15.60
N LEU A 41 5.11 -12.07 15.35
CA LEU A 41 6.33 -11.26 15.33
C LEU A 41 6.61 -10.53 14.00
N GLY A 42 5.77 -10.67 12.97
CA GLY A 42 6.08 -10.26 11.59
C GLY A 42 5.38 -9.00 11.09
N CYS A 43 5.70 -8.60 9.85
CA CYS A 43 5.19 -7.45 9.11
C CYS A 43 5.38 -6.09 9.80
N ARG A 44 6.46 -5.94 10.58
CA ARG A 44 6.77 -4.67 11.24
C ARG A 44 7.37 -3.69 10.25
N GLU A 45 7.09 -2.40 10.44
CA GLU A 45 7.76 -1.36 9.66
C GLU A 45 9.27 -1.37 9.97
N ASP A 46 10.08 -1.24 8.93
CA ASP A 46 11.52 -1.05 9.02
C ASP A 46 12.01 -0.03 7.97
N ASN A 47 13.32 0.17 7.91
CA ASN A 47 13.95 1.13 6.99
C ASN A 47 14.30 0.55 5.61
N GLU A 48 13.97 -0.71 5.33
CA GLU A 48 14.35 -1.38 4.08
C GLU A 48 13.19 -1.46 3.08
N GLY A 49 11.95 -1.38 3.57
CA GLY A 49 10.75 -1.19 2.74
C GLY A 49 9.64 -2.18 3.08
N SER A 50 8.67 -2.30 2.19
CA SER A 50 7.56 -3.25 2.30
C SER A 50 7.52 -4.16 1.08
N TRP A 51 8.56 -4.99 0.96
CA TRP A 51 8.75 -5.90 -0.17
C TRP A 51 7.71 -7.01 -0.19
N SER A 52 7.21 -7.29 -1.40
CA SER A 52 6.27 -8.37 -1.69
C SER A 52 6.52 -8.89 -3.10
N ILE A 53 5.96 -10.07 -3.43
CA ILE A 53 6.25 -10.76 -4.69
C ILE A 53 4.98 -10.89 -5.53
N GLY A 54 5.11 -10.56 -6.81
CA GLY A 54 4.08 -10.73 -7.83
C GLY A 54 4.47 -11.74 -8.90
N VAL A 55 3.46 -12.25 -9.60
CA VAL A 55 3.56 -13.19 -10.71
C VAL A 55 3.04 -12.55 -11.99
N PHE A 56 3.71 -12.85 -13.09
CA PHE A 56 3.41 -12.40 -14.44
C PHE A 56 3.45 -13.59 -15.40
N TYR A 57 2.68 -13.55 -16.48
CA TYR A 57 2.91 -14.45 -17.62
C TYR A 57 2.83 -13.73 -18.95
N GLY A 58 3.38 -14.35 -19.99
CA GLY A 58 3.23 -13.92 -21.36
C GLY A 58 3.81 -14.92 -22.34
N ASP A 59 3.61 -14.68 -23.64
CA ASP A 59 4.15 -15.52 -24.71
C ASP A 59 5.67 -15.31 -24.90
N SER A 60 6.22 -14.26 -24.28
CA SER A 60 7.62 -13.86 -24.34
C SER A 60 8.05 -13.22 -23.02
N PRO A 61 9.35 -13.27 -22.64
CA PRO A 61 9.89 -12.50 -21.52
C PRO A 61 9.62 -10.99 -21.62
N PHE A 62 9.39 -10.47 -22.82
CA PHE A 62 9.17 -9.04 -23.09
C PHE A 62 7.69 -8.63 -23.13
N THR A 63 6.76 -9.59 -23.04
CA THR A 63 5.30 -9.33 -23.12
C THR A 63 4.60 -9.83 -21.85
N LEU A 64 5.30 -9.85 -20.73
CA LEU A 64 4.80 -10.29 -19.44
C LEU A 64 3.69 -9.35 -18.96
N LYS A 65 2.54 -9.92 -18.60
CA LYS A 65 1.39 -9.23 -18.01
C LYS A 65 1.10 -9.77 -16.62
N PRO A 66 0.60 -8.94 -15.69
CA PRO A 66 0.37 -9.35 -14.32
C PRO A 66 -0.74 -10.41 -14.25
N ILE A 67 -0.69 -11.29 -13.24
CA ILE A 67 -1.56 -12.47 -13.12
C ILE A 67 -3.06 -12.14 -13.16
N GLU A 68 -3.48 -10.96 -12.70
CA GLU A 68 -4.87 -10.47 -12.76
C GLU A 68 -5.42 -10.27 -14.18
N THR A 69 -4.56 -10.27 -15.21
CA THR A 69 -4.97 -10.20 -16.62
C THR A 69 -5.27 -11.57 -17.23
N ILE A 70 -4.77 -12.64 -16.60
CA ILE A 70 -4.73 -14.00 -17.17
C ILE A 70 -5.89 -14.85 -16.67
N ASN A 71 -6.75 -14.25 -15.84
CA ASN A 71 -7.99 -14.82 -15.33
C ASN A 71 -7.83 -16.24 -14.77
N VAL A 72 -6.68 -16.49 -14.11
CA VAL A 72 -6.44 -17.74 -13.38
C VAL A 72 -7.37 -17.73 -12.17
N TRP A 73 -8.36 -18.62 -12.18
CA TRP A 73 -9.48 -18.59 -11.26
C TRP A 73 -9.78 -19.96 -10.66
N ARG A 74 -10.12 -20.00 -9.37
CA ARG A 74 -10.84 -21.10 -8.74
C ARG A 74 -11.96 -20.55 -7.85
N ASN A 75 -13.14 -21.15 -7.98
CA ASN A 75 -14.33 -20.88 -7.16
C ASN A 75 -14.11 -21.02 -5.64
N GLU A 76 -13.06 -21.73 -5.22
CA GLU A 76 -12.81 -22.06 -3.82
C GLU A 76 -11.82 -21.10 -3.12
N SER A 77 -10.95 -20.44 -3.89
CA SER A 77 -9.98 -19.46 -3.37
C SER A 77 -10.59 -18.07 -3.44
N ALA A 78 -10.63 -17.34 -2.34
CA ALA A 78 -11.36 -16.08 -2.24
C ALA A 78 -10.73 -14.86 -2.96
N ALA A 79 -9.93 -15.11 -4.00
CA ALA A 79 -9.25 -14.11 -4.81
C ALA A 79 -9.90 -14.09 -6.20
N TRP A 80 -10.85 -13.17 -6.41
CA TRP A 80 -11.66 -13.10 -7.63
C TRP A 80 -11.67 -11.69 -8.22
N PRO A 81 -10.72 -11.35 -9.12
CA PRO A 81 -9.61 -12.18 -9.61
C PRO A 81 -8.46 -12.28 -8.60
N VAL A 82 -7.56 -13.24 -8.81
CA VAL A 82 -6.23 -13.21 -8.19
C VAL A 82 -5.53 -11.94 -8.65
N ALA A 83 -4.91 -11.22 -7.73
CA ALA A 83 -4.15 -10.01 -8.05
C ALA A 83 -2.81 -10.02 -7.33
N ASN A 84 -1.82 -9.39 -7.94
CA ASN A 84 -0.56 -9.13 -7.29
C ASN A 84 -0.72 -8.14 -6.10
N PRO A 85 0.11 -8.25 -5.05
CA PRO A 85 1.13 -9.29 -4.85
C PRO A 85 0.52 -10.62 -4.41
N VAL A 86 1.06 -11.72 -4.91
CA VAL A 86 0.59 -13.08 -4.59
C VAL A 86 1.20 -13.65 -3.31
N LEU A 87 2.31 -13.07 -2.86
CA LEU A 87 2.98 -13.46 -1.61
C LEU A 87 3.43 -12.20 -0.86
N THR A 88 3.14 -12.16 0.44
CA THR A 88 3.40 -11.04 1.35
C THR A 88 3.88 -11.54 2.71
N CYS A 89 4.43 -10.65 3.56
CA CYS A 89 4.91 -11.02 4.90
C CYS A 89 3.79 -11.64 5.75
N VAL A 90 2.53 -11.22 5.50
CA VAL A 90 1.33 -11.74 6.14
C VAL A 90 1.10 -13.19 5.74
N SER A 91 1.40 -13.56 4.50
CA SER A 91 1.26 -14.94 3.99
C SER A 91 2.15 -15.90 4.76
N LEU A 92 3.41 -15.52 4.98
CA LEU A 92 4.38 -16.30 5.75
C LEU A 92 4.05 -16.31 7.25
N THR A 93 3.84 -15.13 7.84
CA THR A 93 3.60 -14.98 9.28
C THR A 93 2.34 -15.74 9.71
N SER A 94 1.26 -15.67 8.92
CA SER A 94 0.02 -16.42 9.19
C SER A 94 0.17 -17.93 9.04
N SER A 95 1.23 -18.39 8.36
CA SER A 95 1.55 -19.82 8.17
C SER A 95 2.55 -20.34 9.21
N GLY A 96 2.90 -19.53 10.22
CA GLY A 96 3.82 -19.93 11.29
C GLY A 96 5.30 -19.62 11.03
N PHE A 97 5.61 -18.86 9.96
CA PHE A 97 6.98 -18.44 9.63
C PHE A 97 7.06 -16.91 9.71
N PRO A 98 7.37 -16.31 10.87
CA PRO A 98 7.40 -14.86 11.02
C PRO A 98 8.36 -14.19 10.04
N SER A 99 7.90 -13.11 9.41
CA SER A 99 8.62 -12.40 8.35
C SER A 99 8.34 -10.90 8.43
N ASN A 100 9.34 -10.04 8.29
CA ASN A 100 9.12 -8.60 8.12
C ASN A 100 8.84 -8.23 6.66
N PHE A 101 9.62 -8.79 5.72
CA PHE A 101 9.36 -8.71 4.29
C PHE A 101 9.87 -9.97 3.58
N LEU A 102 9.48 -10.11 2.30
CA LEU A 102 10.08 -11.06 1.37
C LEU A 102 10.45 -10.38 0.04
N ALA A 103 11.61 -10.75 -0.52
CA ALA A 103 12.14 -10.18 -1.75
C ALA A 103 12.97 -11.20 -2.54
N GLY A 104 13.48 -10.81 -3.71
CA GLY A 104 14.44 -11.62 -4.46
C GLY A 104 13.92 -13.00 -4.91
N PRO A 105 12.73 -13.13 -5.53
CA PRO A 105 12.20 -14.42 -5.95
C PRO A 105 13.08 -15.16 -6.98
N PHE A 106 13.11 -16.48 -6.85
CA PHE A 106 13.55 -17.43 -7.86
C PHE A 106 12.59 -18.60 -7.98
N LEU A 107 12.26 -18.95 -9.20
CA LEU A 107 11.39 -20.05 -9.53
C LEU A 107 12.20 -21.31 -9.85
N TYR A 108 11.73 -22.43 -9.31
CA TYR A 108 12.08 -23.78 -9.73
C TYR A 108 10.81 -24.54 -10.12
N VAL A 109 10.77 -25.10 -11.32
CA VAL A 109 9.61 -25.81 -11.86
C VAL A 109 9.88 -27.31 -11.85
N GLN A 110 9.00 -28.08 -11.21
CA GLN A 110 9.07 -29.55 -11.16
C GLN A 110 7.72 -30.15 -11.55
N GLY A 111 7.63 -30.68 -12.78
CA GLY A 111 6.34 -31.05 -13.37
C GLY A 111 5.41 -29.84 -13.44
N ASP A 112 4.19 -29.99 -12.93
CA ASP A 112 3.20 -28.91 -12.84
C ASP A 112 3.30 -28.07 -11.56
N THR A 113 4.29 -28.36 -10.72
CA THR A 113 4.49 -27.70 -9.42
C THR A 113 5.53 -26.60 -9.53
N LEU A 114 5.17 -25.43 -9.01
CA LEU A 114 6.02 -24.26 -8.93
C LEU A 114 6.57 -24.12 -7.50
N TYR A 115 7.88 -23.99 -7.36
CA TYR A 115 8.54 -23.66 -6.09
C TYR A 115 9.19 -22.29 -6.21
N MET A 116 8.83 -21.38 -5.31
CA MET A 116 9.41 -20.04 -5.23
C MET A 116 10.32 -19.98 -4.02
N PHE A 117 11.61 -19.78 -4.25
CA PHE A 117 12.59 -19.44 -3.22
C PHE A 117 12.75 -17.93 -3.17
N PHE A 118 12.89 -17.37 -1.97
CA PHE A 118 12.96 -15.92 -1.77
C PHE A 118 13.73 -15.61 -0.50
N GLU A 119 14.26 -14.39 -0.42
CA GLU A 119 14.78 -13.85 0.84
C GLU A 119 13.61 -13.59 1.79
N ASN A 120 13.71 -14.10 3.01
CA ASN A 120 12.79 -13.89 4.11
C ASN A 120 13.51 -13.10 5.21
N LYS A 121 13.05 -11.89 5.51
CA LYS A 121 13.64 -11.13 6.62
C LYS A 121 13.10 -11.60 7.97
N ASN A 122 13.99 -12.14 8.78
CA ASN A 122 13.70 -12.56 10.13
C ASN A 122 13.36 -11.35 11.03
N PRO A 123 12.21 -11.32 11.70
CA PRO A 123 11.79 -10.17 12.50
C PRO A 123 12.55 -9.98 13.83
N ILE A 124 13.32 -10.98 14.28
CA ILE A 124 14.13 -10.91 15.50
C ILE A 124 15.53 -10.43 15.16
N THR A 125 16.22 -11.20 14.31
CA THR A 125 17.64 -10.98 13.99
C THR A 125 17.83 -9.92 12.93
N MET A 126 16.76 -9.57 12.19
CA MET A 126 16.78 -8.68 11.03
C MET A 126 17.66 -9.19 9.87
N GLN A 127 18.11 -10.45 9.94
CA GLN A 127 18.86 -11.10 8.88
C GLN A 127 17.92 -11.70 7.81
N GLY A 128 18.45 -11.90 6.61
CA GLY A 128 17.77 -12.62 5.54
C GLY A 128 18.04 -14.12 5.67
N ASP A 129 16.97 -14.91 5.66
CA ASP A 129 17.00 -16.36 5.55
C ASP A 129 16.38 -16.75 4.20
N ILE A 130 16.59 -17.97 3.68
CA ILE A 130 15.93 -18.39 2.44
C ILE A 130 14.61 -19.10 2.74
N GLY A 131 13.50 -18.45 2.39
CA GLY A 131 12.16 -19.04 2.46
C GLY A 131 11.80 -19.80 1.19
N VAL A 132 10.83 -20.71 1.30
CA VAL A 132 10.23 -21.39 0.13
C VAL A 132 8.72 -21.52 0.23
N ALA A 133 8.04 -21.29 -0.90
CA ALA A 133 6.60 -21.49 -1.07
C ALA A 133 6.30 -22.30 -2.34
N GLN A 134 5.19 -23.01 -2.34
CA GLN A 134 4.76 -23.88 -3.43
C GLN A 134 3.42 -23.44 -4.03
N SER A 135 3.28 -23.55 -5.34
CA SER A 135 2.01 -23.38 -6.05
C SER A 135 1.73 -24.56 -6.99
N THR A 136 0.49 -25.03 -6.98
CA THR A 136 -0.02 -26.12 -7.83
C THR A 136 -1.15 -25.65 -8.76
N ASN A 137 -1.39 -24.35 -8.81
CA ASN A 137 -2.48 -23.74 -9.58
C ASN A 137 -1.99 -22.56 -10.41
N LYS A 138 -0.88 -22.75 -11.13
CA LYS A 138 -0.29 -21.74 -12.01
C LYS A 138 -0.01 -20.42 -11.26
N GLY A 139 0.54 -20.48 -10.06
CA GLY A 139 0.99 -19.29 -9.32
C GLY A 139 -0.14 -18.42 -8.76
N ALA A 140 -1.40 -18.88 -8.83
CA ALA A 140 -2.55 -18.15 -8.30
C ALA A 140 -2.55 -18.10 -6.76
N THR A 141 -2.16 -19.20 -6.12
CA THR A 141 -2.02 -19.29 -4.67
C THR A 141 -0.70 -19.93 -4.31
N TRP A 142 -0.10 -19.48 -3.21
CA TRP A 142 1.19 -19.96 -2.73
C TRP A 142 1.06 -20.44 -1.29
N LYS A 143 1.49 -21.68 -1.04
CA LYS A 143 1.59 -22.28 0.29
C LYS A 143 3.02 -22.16 0.79
N PRO A 144 3.32 -21.35 1.82
CA PRO A 144 4.62 -21.37 2.47
C PRO A 144 4.92 -22.77 3.02
N LEU A 145 6.13 -23.28 2.74
CA LEU A 145 6.57 -24.59 3.22
C LEU A 145 7.56 -24.46 4.40
N GLY A 146 8.29 -23.34 4.49
CA GLY A 146 9.19 -23.04 5.59
C GLY A 146 10.45 -22.30 5.16
N ILE A 147 11.45 -22.32 6.04
CA ILE A 147 12.81 -21.84 5.76
C ILE A 147 13.61 -22.98 5.15
N ALA A 148 14.07 -22.80 3.92
CA ALA A 148 14.89 -23.75 3.19
C ALA A 148 16.37 -23.69 3.61
N LEU A 149 16.87 -22.50 3.96
CA LEU A 149 18.24 -22.31 4.41
C LEU A 149 18.30 -21.19 5.45
N ASP A 150 18.93 -21.49 6.58
CA ASP A 150 19.15 -20.61 7.73
C ASP A 150 20.61 -20.80 8.15
N GLU A 151 21.36 -19.72 8.17
CA GLU A 151 22.78 -19.70 8.52
C GLU A 151 23.04 -18.56 9.52
N PRO A 152 24.18 -18.56 10.24
CA PRO A 152 24.53 -17.48 11.18
C PRO A 152 24.78 -16.10 10.54
N TRP A 153 24.66 -15.97 9.22
CA TRP A 153 24.88 -14.76 8.44
C TRP A 153 23.72 -14.53 7.48
N HIS A 154 23.61 -13.30 6.97
CA HIS A 154 22.56 -12.91 6.04
C HIS A 154 22.66 -13.66 4.71
N LEU A 155 21.54 -14.23 4.27
CA LEU A 155 21.36 -14.91 3.00
C LEU A 155 20.31 -14.17 2.17
N SER A 156 20.61 -13.99 0.88
CA SER A 156 19.67 -13.45 -0.11
C SER A 156 19.91 -14.10 -1.47
N PHE A 157 19.21 -13.65 -2.50
CA PHE A 157 19.40 -14.07 -3.89
C PHE A 157 19.49 -15.60 -4.10
N PRO A 158 18.47 -16.40 -3.75
CA PRO A 158 18.55 -17.87 -3.77
C PRO A 158 18.50 -18.44 -5.20
N PHE A 159 19.60 -18.35 -5.96
CA PHE A 159 19.67 -18.87 -7.32
C PHE A 159 19.60 -20.40 -7.33
N VAL A 160 18.46 -20.95 -7.76
CA VAL A 160 18.24 -22.41 -7.86
C VAL A 160 18.34 -22.89 -9.30
N PHE A 161 19.08 -23.98 -9.51
CA PHE A 161 19.28 -24.62 -10.81
C PHE A 161 19.47 -26.13 -10.71
N ASN A 162 19.29 -26.83 -11.83
CA ASN A 162 19.57 -28.25 -11.95
C ASN A 162 20.90 -28.49 -12.69
N TYR A 163 21.69 -29.45 -12.21
CA TYR A 163 22.88 -29.94 -12.88
C TYR A 163 23.06 -31.43 -12.58
N ASN A 164 23.22 -32.25 -13.62
CA ASN A 164 23.34 -33.71 -13.52
C ASN A 164 22.26 -34.35 -12.61
N GLU A 165 21.00 -34.00 -12.84
CA GLU A 165 19.82 -34.49 -12.08
C GLU A 165 19.82 -34.12 -10.59
N GLN A 166 20.76 -33.30 -10.13
CA GLN A 166 20.81 -32.77 -8.78
C GLN A 166 20.35 -31.31 -8.78
N ILE A 167 19.70 -30.88 -7.69
CA ILE A 167 19.22 -29.51 -7.52
C ILE A 167 20.20 -28.78 -6.61
N TYR A 168 20.66 -27.61 -7.07
CA TYR A 168 21.59 -26.76 -6.35
C TYR A 168 20.98 -25.38 -6.06
N MET A 169 21.39 -24.79 -4.95
CA MET A 169 21.08 -23.42 -4.57
C MET A 169 22.39 -22.67 -4.31
N MET A 170 22.49 -21.47 -4.88
CA MET A 170 23.64 -20.57 -4.74
C MET A 170 23.13 -19.23 -4.19
N PRO A 171 22.96 -19.10 -2.87
CA PRO A 171 22.55 -17.85 -2.25
C PRO A 171 23.73 -16.86 -2.23
N GLU A 172 23.41 -15.58 -2.07
CA GLU A 172 24.38 -14.56 -1.69
C GLU A 172 24.78 -14.75 -0.21
N SER A 173 26.09 -14.71 0.05
CA SER A 173 26.70 -14.83 1.37
C SER A 173 27.85 -13.82 1.54
N ASN A 174 27.61 -12.58 1.13
CA ASN A 174 28.65 -11.55 1.03
C ASN A 174 29.38 -11.27 2.37
N GLN A 175 28.68 -11.44 3.50
CA GLN A 175 29.16 -11.10 4.84
C GLN A 175 30.38 -11.93 5.27
N ILE A 176 30.49 -13.16 4.75
CA ILE A 176 31.59 -14.06 5.05
C ILE A 176 32.68 -14.07 3.96
N GLY A 177 32.51 -13.30 2.88
CA GLY A 177 33.52 -13.20 1.82
C GLY A 177 33.60 -14.40 0.90
N GLU A 178 32.59 -15.27 0.87
CA GLU A 178 32.56 -16.51 0.10
C GLU A 178 31.27 -16.63 -0.72
N LEU A 179 31.36 -17.30 -1.88
CA LEU A 179 30.21 -17.76 -2.67
C LEU A 179 30.03 -19.26 -2.46
N LEU A 180 28.94 -19.62 -1.79
CA LEU A 180 28.64 -20.98 -1.38
C LEU A 180 27.65 -21.65 -2.32
N LEU A 181 27.80 -22.96 -2.49
CA LEU A 181 26.88 -23.80 -3.25
C LEU A 181 26.33 -24.92 -2.38
N TYR A 182 25.01 -24.99 -2.30
CA TYR A 182 24.27 -26.00 -1.55
C TYR A 182 23.60 -26.99 -2.50
N ARG A 183 23.54 -28.27 -2.11
CA ARG A 183 22.82 -29.31 -2.82
C ARG A 183 21.60 -29.77 -2.03
N ALA A 184 20.48 -29.95 -2.71
CA ALA A 184 19.28 -30.50 -2.09
C ALA A 184 19.50 -31.97 -1.69
N VAL A 185 19.15 -32.30 -0.45
CA VAL A 185 19.12 -33.67 0.07
C VAL A 185 17.67 -34.18 0.11
N ASN A 186 16.77 -33.33 0.60
CA ASN A 186 15.32 -33.56 0.59
C ASN A 186 14.64 -32.28 0.11
N PHE A 187 14.42 -32.21 -1.20
CA PHE A 187 13.86 -31.01 -1.82
C PHE A 187 12.40 -30.80 -1.40
N PRO A 188 11.98 -29.56 -1.04
CA PRO A 188 12.70 -28.29 -1.16
C PRO A 188 13.33 -27.75 0.14
N LEU A 189 13.28 -28.49 1.26
CA LEU A 189 13.58 -27.93 2.60
C LEU A 189 14.94 -28.33 3.19
N THR A 190 15.55 -29.42 2.75
CA THR A 190 16.83 -29.88 3.33
C THR A 190 17.93 -29.75 2.31
N TRP A 191 18.92 -28.93 2.66
CA TRP A 191 20.08 -28.60 1.84
C TRP A 191 21.36 -28.91 2.61
N LYS A 192 22.42 -29.24 1.89
CA LYS A 192 23.76 -29.39 2.46
C LYS A 192 24.74 -28.52 1.71
N LEU A 193 25.70 -27.93 2.41
CA LEU A 193 26.83 -27.25 1.78
C LEU A 193 27.60 -28.27 0.96
N GLU A 194 27.63 -28.08 -0.37
CA GLU A 194 28.37 -28.95 -1.28
C GLU A 194 29.78 -28.42 -1.49
N LYS A 195 29.94 -27.11 -1.69
CA LYS A 195 31.23 -26.50 -2.02
C LYS A 195 31.27 -25.00 -1.81
N VAL A 196 32.43 -24.48 -1.38
CA VAL A 196 32.81 -23.07 -1.58
C VAL A 196 33.31 -22.93 -3.02
N ILE A 197 32.53 -22.31 -3.89
CA ILE A 197 32.89 -22.24 -5.32
C ILE A 197 33.79 -21.06 -5.64
N LEU A 198 33.77 -19.99 -4.83
CA LEU A 198 34.66 -18.85 -4.96
C LEU A 198 34.88 -18.17 -3.60
N GLN A 199 36.13 -17.85 -3.24
CA GLN A 199 36.45 -17.06 -2.04
C GLN A 199 36.44 -15.57 -2.38
N LYS A 200 35.25 -15.03 -2.63
CA LYS A 200 35.04 -13.61 -2.93
C LYS A 200 33.63 -13.18 -2.52
N PRO A 201 33.42 -11.95 -1.96
CA PRO A 201 32.11 -11.43 -1.60
C PRO A 201 31.30 -10.99 -2.83
N LEU A 202 30.94 -11.94 -3.70
CA LEU A 202 30.07 -11.67 -4.84
C LEU A 202 28.61 -11.58 -4.39
N VAL A 203 27.94 -10.51 -4.79
CA VAL A 203 26.50 -10.28 -4.63
C VAL A 203 25.77 -10.56 -5.92
N ASP A 204 24.51 -10.95 -5.81
CA ASP A 204 23.62 -11.22 -6.95
C ASP A 204 24.18 -12.17 -8.00
N SER A 205 24.73 -13.30 -7.54
CA SER A 205 25.44 -14.24 -8.40
C SER A 205 24.48 -15.15 -9.20
N THR A 206 24.65 -15.24 -10.52
CA THR A 206 23.88 -16.15 -11.40
C THR A 206 24.81 -16.95 -12.31
N ILE A 207 24.44 -18.21 -12.59
CA ILE A 207 25.14 -19.07 -13.54
C ILE A 207 24.33 -19.23 -14.83
N LEU A 208 25.05 -19.25 -15.95
CA LEU A 208 24.55 -19.44 -17.30
C LEU A 208 25.41 -20.49 -18.01
N HIS A 209 24.80 -21.39 -18.77
CA HIS A 209 25.53 -22.24 -19.71
C HIS A 209 25.46 -21.65 -21.13
N HIS A 210 26.62 -21.39 -21.75
CA HIS A 210 26.71 -20.84 -23.10
C HIS A 210 27.98 -21.29 -23.81
N GLN A 211 27.85 -21.77 -25.06
CA GLN A 211 28.96 -22.22 -25.92
C GLN A 211 29.92 -23.18 -25.21
N GLY A 212 29.38 -24.19 -24.51
CA GLY A 212 30.15 -25.24 -23.84
C GLY A 212 30.91 -24.81 -22.57
N ASN A 213 30.69 -23.57 -22.10
CA ASN A 213 31.23 -23.11 -20.82
C ASN A 213 30.09 -22.66 -19.89
N TYR A 214 30.33 -22.79 -18.60
CA TYR A 214 29.52 -22.14 -17.57
C TYR A 214 30.10 -20.76 -17.29
N TRP A 215 29.22 -19.78 -17.19
CA TRP A 215 29.52 -18.39 -16.93
C TRP A 215 28.85 -17.98 -15.63
N LEU A 216 29.62 -17.47 -14.69
CA LEU A 216 29.15 -16.91 -13.43
C LEU A 216 29.24 -15.39 -13.52
N PHE A 217 28.11 -14.73 -13.34
CA PHE A 217 28.03 -13.28 -13.23
C PHE A 217 27.74 -12.93 -11.78
N GLY A 218 28.43 -11.96 -11.21
CA GLY A 218 28.16 -11.45 -9.87
C GLY A 218 28.81 -10.09 -9.67
N SER A 219 28.30 -9.25 -8.78
CA SER A 219 28.89 -7.96 -8.47
C SER A 219 29.83 -8.06 -7.27
N ASP A 220 31.02 -7.48 -7.34
CA ASP A 220 31.95 -7.49 -6.20
C ASP A 220 31.57 -6.39 -5.20
N HIS A 221 31.10 -6.78 -4.01
CA HIS A 221 30.71 -5.84 -2.96
C HIS A 221 31.89 -4.95 -2.51
N SER A 222 33.12 -5.48 -2.55
CA SER A 222 34.32 -4.73 -2.14
C SER A 222 34.76 -3.67 -3.15
N SER A 223 34.34 -3.81 -4.41
CA SER A 223 34.73 -2.95 -5.54
C SER A 223 33.56 -2.06 -5.98
N PHE A 224 32.87 -1.41 -5.02
CA PHE A 224 31.70 -0.55 -5.27
C PHE A 224 30.57 -1.23 -6.06
N GLY A 225 30.45 -2.56 -5.98
CA GLY A 225 29.39 -3.32 -6.66
C GLY A 225 29.60 -3.55 -8.16
N GLN A 226 30.83 -3.39 -8.67
CA GLN A 226 31.15 -3.61 -10.09
C GLN A 226 30.89 -5.06 -10.52
N LEU A 227 30.30 -5.24 -11.71
CA LEU A 227 30.02 -6.56 -12.28
C LEU A 227 31.31 -7.31 -12.64
N GLU A 228 31.39 -8.57 -12.26
CA GLU A 228 32.45 -9.50 -12.64
C GLU A 228 31.87 -10.73 -13.34
N ILE A 229 32.67 -11.28 -14.25
CA ILE A 229 32.35 -12.48 -15.01
C ILE A 229 33.43 -13.52 -14.76
N TRP A 230 33.02 -14.76 -14.55
CA TRP A 230 33.90 -15.90 -14.34
C TRP A 230 33.44 -17.03 -15.24
N TYR A 231 34.34 -17.91 -15.64
CA TYR A 231 34.00 -19.05 -16.47
C TYR A 231 34.61 -20.36 -15.97
N SER A 232 33.93 -21.46 -16.26
CA SER A 232 34.37 -22.81 -15.91
C SER A 232 33.80 -23.85 -16.88
N ALA A 233 34.36 -25.06 -16.84
CA ALA A 233 33.82 -26.21 -17.56
C ALA A 233 32.60 -26.84 -16.86
N THR A 234 32.42 -26.60 -15.56
CA THR A 234 31.29 -27.09 -14.77
C THR A 234 30.75 -25.96 -13.88
N PRO A 235 29.48 -26.00 -13.44
CA PRO A 235 28.95 -25.00 -12.51
C PRO A 235 29.54 -25.14 -11.09
N LEU A 236 30.32 -26.19 -10.83
CA LEU A 236 31.00 -26.44 -9.55
C LEU A 236 32.43 -25.86 -9.52
N GLY A 237 32.84 -25.17 -10.59
CA GLY A 237 34.19 -24.67 -10.77
C GLY A 237 35.20 -25.75 -11.18
N PRO A 238 36.51 -25.48 -11.05
CA PRO A 238 37.08 -24.20 -10.59
C PRO A 238 36.75 -23.05 -11.54
N TRP A 239 36.51 -21.87 -10.98
CA TRP A 239 36.15 -20.68 -11.74
C TRP A 239 37.39 -19.86 -12.09
N LYS A 240 37.48 -19.42 -13.35
CA LYS A 240 38.54 -18.55 -13.84
C LYS A 240 37.98 -17.15 -14.10
N PRO A 241 38.67 -16.08 -13.69
CA PRO A 241 38.20 -14.72 -13.93
C PRO A 241 38.23 -14.42 -15.44
N HIS A 242 37.24 -13.70 -15.91
CA HIS A 242 37.21 -13.17 -17.27
C HIS A 242 38.24 -12.03 -17.41
N LYS A 243 38.90 -11.92 -18.57
CA LYS A 243 40.00 -10.95 -18.76
C LYS A 243 39.57 -9.47 -18.68
N LYS A 244 38.28 -9.20 -18.88
CA LYS A 244 37.71 -7.85 -18.78
C LYS A 244 37.22 -7.50 -17.39
N ASN A 245 37.39 -8.34 -16.38
CA ASN A 245 37.00 -7.97 -15.02
C ASN A 245 37.84 -6.80 -14.48
N PRO A 246 37.24 -5.84 -13.75
CA PRO A 246 35.79 -5.66 -13.59
C PRO A 246 35.14 -5.09 -14.86
N ILE A 247 33.91 -5.50 -15.14
CA ILE A 247 33.14 -5.02 -16.30
C ILE A 247 32.67 -3.59 -16.01
N HIS A 248 33.31 -2.64 -16.69
CA HIS A 248 32.96 -1.22 -16.58
C HIS A 248 31.57 -0.95 -17.17
N ASN A 249 30.78 -0.11 -16.51
CA ASN A 249 29.36 0.16 -16.84
C ASN A 249 28.43 -1.06 -16.75
N GLY A 250 28.88 -2.18 -16.15
CA GLY A 250 28.03 -3.33 -15.91
C GLY A 250 27.08 -3.09 -14.75
N ALA A 251 25.77 -3.11 -15.02
CA ALA A 251 24.74 -3.06 -13.97
C ALA A 251 24.78 -4.31 -13.08
N ARG A 252 24.54 -4.15 -11.78
CA ARG A 252 24.34 -5.25 -10.81
C ARG A 252 23.25 -6.20 -11.33
N ASN A 253 23.39 -7.51 -11.10
CA ASN A 253 22.45 -8.50 -11.62
C ASN A 253 21.06 -8.36 -10.96
N GLY A 254 20.01 -8.37 -11.77
CA GLY A 254 18.61 -8.27 -11.30
C GLY A 254 17.80 -9.53 -11.57
N GLY A 255 18.38 -10.56 -12.18
CA GLY A 255 17.63 -11.76 -12.58
C GLY A 255 18.49 -12.97 -12.93
N ARG A 256 17.83 -14.09 -13.23
CA ARG A 256 18.41 -15.19 -13.99
C ARG A 256 18.62 -14.72 -15.43
N ALA A 257 19.75 -15.06 -16.03
CA ALA A 257 19.95 -14.86 -17.46
C ALA A 257 19.08 -15.85 -18.27
N PHE A 258 18.48 -15.40 -19.37
CA PHE A 258 17.56 -16.21 -20.17
C PHE A 258 17.90 -16.17 -21.66
N LEU A 259 17.53 -17.25 -22.36
CA LEU A 259 17.59 -17.31 -23.82
C LEU A 259 16.21 -17.05 -24.41
N HIS A 260 16.17 -16.21 -25.43
CA HIS A 260 14.96 -15.96 -26.21
C HIS A 260 15.31 -15.71 -27.68
N ASN A 261 14.65 -16.43 -28.59
CA ASN A 261 14.90 -16.37 -30.04
C ASN A 261 16.39 -16.49 -30.40
N GLY A 262 17.11 -17.42 -29.76
CA GLY A 262 18.55 -17.66 -29.99
C GLY A 262 19.48 -16.59 -29.42
N ASN A 263 18.96 -15.51 -28.84
CA ASN A 263 19.75 -14.44 -28.22
C ASN A 263 19.80 -14.65 -26.70
N LEU A 264 20.92 -14.22 -26.11
CA LEU A 264 21.17 -14.30 -24.68
C LEU A 264 20.87 -12.94 -24.03
N TYR A 265 20.14 -12.97 -22.91
CA TYR A 265 19.77 -11.78 -22.15
C TYR A 265 20.13 -11.92 -20.68
N ARG A 266 20.56 -10.81 -20.09
CA ARG A 266 20.82 -10.64 -18.67
C ARG A 266 19.87 -9.61 -18.11
N VAL A 267 19.36 -9.87 -16.90
CA VAL A 267 18.59 -8.91 -16.15
C VAL A 267 19.54 -8.14 -15.25
N GLY A 268 19.47 -6.82 -15.25
CA GLY A 268 20.25 -5.92 -14.41
C GLY A 268 19.38 -4.97 -13.59
N GLN A 269 19.98 -4.37 -12.57
CA GLN A 269 19.39 -3.33 -11.74
C GLN A 269 19.88 -1.96 -12.22
N ALA A 270 18.97 -1.00 -12.42
CA ALA A 270 19.36 0.35 -12.83
C ALA A 270 20.16 1.06 -11.71
N SER A 271 21.43 1.38 -11.97
CA SER A 271 22.28 2.15 -11.06
C SER A 271 22.30 3.64 -11.46
N SER A 272 21.45 4.47 -10.85
CA SER A 272 21.67 5.92 -10.83
C SER A 272 21.25 6.53 -9.49
N GLU A 273 22.13 7.36 -8.93
CA GLU A 273 22.14 7.94 -7.56
C GLU A 273 20.95 8.85 -7.20
N SER A 274 19.87 8.85 -7.97
CA SER A 274 18.62 9.54 -7.59
C SER A 274 17.35 8.70 -7.77
N TYR A 275 17.42 7.53 -8.43
CA TYR A 275 16.29 6.62 -8.64
C TYR A 275 16.77 5.16 -8.82
N GLU A 276 17.21 4.49 -7.75
CA GLU A 276 17.46 3.03 -7.68
C GLU A 276 16.17 2.18 -7.81
N LYS A 277 15.42 2.29 -8.91
CA LYS A 277 13.99 1.88 -8.86
C LYS A 277 13.44 1.06 -10.04
N LYS A 278 14.27 0.51 -10.93
CA LYS A 278 13.77 -0.27 -12.09
C LYS A 278 14.69 -1.43 -12.51
N ILE A 279 14.05 -2.48 -13.02
CA ILE A 279 14.66 -3.63 -13.68
C ILE A 279 15.03 -3.24 -15.12
N CYS A 280 16.23 -3.62 -15.56
CA CYS A 280 16.73 -3.42 -16.93
C CYS A 280 17.06 -4.76 -17.58
N ILE A 281 16.92 -4.85 -18.90
CA ILE A 281 17.32 -6.03 -19.68
C ILE A 281 18.48 -5.65 -20.60
N TYR A 282 19.51 -6.49 -20.60
CA TYR A 282 20.69 -6.36 -21.45
C TYR A 282 20.77 -7.54 -22.38
N LYS A 283 20.84 -7.29 -23.69
CA LYS A 283 21.20 -8.30 -24.68
C LYS A 283 22.72 -8.47 -24.64
N ILE A 284 23.18 -9.69 -24.37
CA ILE A 284 24.60 -10.03 -24.45
C ILE A 284 24.93 -10.31 -25.92
N GLU A 285 25.67 -9.41 -26.55
CA GLU A 285 26.08 -9.54 -27.96
C GLU A 285 27.31 -10.41 -28.12
N VAL A 286 28.26 -10.29 -27.20
CA VAL A 286 29.52 -11.03 -27.21
C VAL A 286 29.78 -11.58 -25.81
N LEU A 287 29.98 -12.89 -25.72
CA LEU A 287 30.40 -13.58 -24.50
C LEU A 287 31.43 -14.64 -24.87
N SER A 288 32.71 -14.29 -24.72
CA SER A 288 33.85 -15.18 -24.93
C SER A 288 34.79 -15.08 -23.74
N LYS A 289 35.91 -15.82 -23.74
CA LYS A 289 36.89 -15.74 -22.64
C LYS A 289 37.71 -14.44 -22.66
N GLU A 290 37.64 -13.69 -23.75
CA GLU A 290 38.49 -12.55 -24.08
C GLU A 290 37.71 -11.23 -24.17
N GLU A 291 36.45 -11.31 -24.61
CA GLU A 291 35.59 -10.17 -24.87
C GLU A 291 34.19 -10.40 -24.28
N TYR A 292 33.66 -9.33 -23.67
CA TYR A 292 32.28 -9.23 -23.21
C TYR A 292 31.68 -7.92 -23.72
N ARG A 293 30.48 -7.99 -24.29
CA ARG A 293 29.71 -6.81 -24.69
C ARG A 293 28.22 -7.06 -24.51
N GLU A 294 27.55 -6.12 -23.86
CA GLU A 294 26.11 -6.11 -23.69
C GLU A 294 25.53 -4.75 -24.09
N VAL A 295 24.27 -4.76 -24.54
CA VAL A 295 23.52 -3.55 -24.87
C VAL A 295 22.17 -3.59 -24.16
N GLN A 296 21.78 -2.50 -23.52
CA GLN A 296 20.47 -2.40 -22.90
C GLN A 296 19.38 -2.44 -24.00
N VAL A 297 18.34 -3.22 -23.78
CA VAL A 297 17.18 -3.30 -24.68
C VAL A 297 15.93 -2.75 -23.99
N PRO A 298 14.97 -2.20 -24.75
CA PRO A 298 13.70 -1.78 -24.19
C PRO A 298 13.00 -2.94 -23.47
N PHE A 299 12.64 -2.69 -22.22
CA PHE A 299 11.85 -3.60 -21.39
C PHE A 299 10.98 -2.74 -20.49
N ASP A 300 9.68 -2.95 -20.58
CA ASP A 300 8.72 -2.29 -19.71
C ASP A 300 7.81 -3.34 -19.11
N LEU A 301 7.91 -3.48 -17.80
CA LEU A 301 6.96 -4.27 -17.03
C LEU A 301 5.81 -3.35 -16.65
N GLU A 302 4.58 -3.75 -16.93
CA GLU A 302 3.40 -2.94 -16.63
C GLU A 302 3.43 -2.50 -15.16
N THR A 303 3.61 -1.19 -14.92
CA THR A 303 3.62 -0.60 -13.58
C THR A 303 2.34 0.19 -13.36
N SER A 304 1.73 0.03 -12.19
CA SER A 304 0.51 0.75 -11.86
C SER A 304 0.81 2.23 -11.67
N HIS A 305 -0.03 3.10 -12.26
CA HIS A 305 0.03 4.55 -12.07
C HIS A 305 -0.45 5.02 -10.69
N LYS A 306 -0.76 4.09 -9.77
CA LYS A 306 -1.22 4.39 -8.41
C LYS A 306 -0.10 4.85 -7.46
N GLY A 307 1.15 4.88 -7.91
CA GLY A 307 2.30 5.25 -7.09
C GLY A 307 2.41 4.35 -5.86
N GLN A 308 2.65 4.92 -4.67
CA GLN A 308 2.81 4.20 -3.40
C GLN A 308 1.60 3.33 -3.00
N ASN A 309 0.41 3.55 -3.58
CA ASN A 309 -0.75 2.67 -3.35
C ASN A 309 -0.70 1.35 -4.14
N SER A 310 0.25 1.21 -5.08
CA SER A 310 0.58 -0.07 -5.69
C SER A 310 1.68 -0.77 -4.90
N TRP A 311 1.61 -2.10 -4.79
CA TRP A 311 2.59 -2.92 -4.07
C TRP A 311 4.02 -2.80 -4.62
N ASN A 312 4.15 -2.52 -5.92
CA ASN A 312 5.41 -2.36 -6.63
C ASN A 312 5.63 -0.93 -7.16
N GLY A 313 4.93 0.05 -6.57
CA GLY A 313 4.84 1.40 -7.13
C GLY A 313 6.00 2.34 -6.80
N VAL A 314 6.93 1.93 -5.92
CA VAL A 314 8.13 2.70 -5.59
C VAL A 314 9.36 2.05 -6.17
N ARG A 315 9.62 0.76 -5.89
CA ARG A 315 10.83 0.05 -6.30
C ARG A 315 10.52 -1.36 -6.77
N GLN A 316 11.38 -1.85 -7.65
CA GLN A 316 11.49 -3.25 -8.08
C GLN A 316 12.98 -3.50 -8.35
N HIS A 317 13.51 -4.63 -7.95
CA HIS A 317 14.92 -4.94 -8.19
C HIS A 317 15.15 -6.34 -8.75
N ARG A 318 14.15 -7.23 -8.67
CA ARG A 318 14.27 -8.61 -9.13
C ARG A 318 13.26 -8.98 -10.21
N LEU A 319 13.76 -9.67 -11.23
CA LEU A 319 12.96 -10.43 -12.19
C LEU A 319 13.57 -11.82 -12.42
N ASP A 320 12.82 -12.88 -12.14
CA ASP A 320 13.16 -14.24 -12.59
C ASP A 320 12.13 -14.70 -13.63
N VAL A 321 12.60 -15.07 -14.82
CA VAL A 321 11.74 -15.52 -15.92
C VAL A 321 12.10 -16.93 -16.32
N VAL A 322 11.09 -17.79 -16.41
CA VAL A 322 11.23 -19.19 -16.80
C VAL A 322 10.22 -19.52 -17.88
N LYS A 323 10.67 -20.27 -18.91
CA LYS A 323 9.78 -20.83 -19.92
C LYS A 323 9.18 -22.13 -19.39
N LEU A 324 7.86 -22.23 -19.39
CA LEU A 324 7.12 -23.41 -18.97
C LEU A 324 7.10 -24.47 -20.08
N SER A 325 6.77 -25.71 -19.70
CA SER A 325 6.55 -26.82 -20.64
C SER A 325 5.41 -26.55 -21.63
N SER A 326 4.43 -25.71 -21.25
CA SER A 326 3.36 -25.25 -22.15
C SER A 326 3.85 -24.34 -23.28
N GLY A 327 5.07 -23.81 -23.18
CA GLY A 327 5.64 -22.84 -24.12
C GLY A 327 5.50 -21.39 -23.68
N GLU A 328 4.57 -21.09 -22.77
CA GLU A 328 4.38 -19.78 -22.14
C GLU A 328 5.53 -19.45 -21.18
N TYR A 329 5.74 -18.17 -20.89
CA TYR A 329 6.69 -17.70 -19.90
C TYR A 329 5.97 -17.30 -18.62
N ILE A 330 6.57 -17.64 -17.47
CA ILE A 330 6.21 -17.12 -16.15
C ILE A 330 7.34 -16.22 -15.64
N GLY A 331 6.97 -15.07 -15.09
CA GLY A 331 7.88 -14.11 -14.47
C GLY A 331 7.53 -13.90 -13.00
N LEU A 332 8.54 -13.91 -12.13
CA LEU A 332 8.43 -13.50 -10.73
C LEU A 332 9.13 -12.16 -10.54
N VAL A 333 8.45 -11.22 -9.88
CA VAL A 333 8.96 -9.87 -9.66
C VAL A 333 8.72 -9.48 -8.22
N ASP A 334 9.74 -8.93 -7.57
CA ASP A 334 9.52 -8.24 -6.30
C ASP A 334 9.16 -6.78 -6.50
N GLY A 335 8.50 -6.23 -5.49
CA GLY A 335 7.98 -4.88 -5.52
C GLY A 335 7.89 -4.32 -4.12
N ASP A 336 8.24 -3.06 -4.04
CA ASP A 336 8.18 -2.28 -2.83
C ASP A 336 7.45 -0.96 -3.07
N ARG A 337 6.75 -0.53 -2.01
CA ARG A 337 5.93 0.68 -1.97
C ARG A 337 6.43 1.73 -0.98
N VAL A 338 7.51 1.45 -0.24
CA VAL A 338 8.07 2.30 0.81
C VAL A 338 9.55 2.52 0.57
N THR A 339 9.97 3.78 0.40
CA THR A 339 11.38 4.09 0.18
C THR A 339 12.26 3.67 1.35
N SER A 340 13.49 3.24 1.07
CA SER A 340 14.48 3.00 2.14
C SER A 340 14.67 4.25 3.01
N GLY A 341 14.77 4.03 4.31
CA GLY A 341 14.91 5.10 5.32
C GLY A 341 13.64 5.90 5.61
N ASP A 342 12.48 5.52 5.05
CA ASP A 342 11.20 6.21 5.27
C ASP A 342 10.84 6.30 6.76
N LEU A 343 10.90 5.20 7.49
CA LEU A 343 10.59 5.16 8.92
C LEU A 343 11.48 6.13 9.71
N PHE A 344 12.80 6.09 9.48
CA PHE A 344 13.74 6.99 10.12
C PHE A 344 13.43 8.46 9.80
N LEU A 345 13.21 8.79 8.52
CA LEU A 345 12.92 10.15 8.09
C LEU A 345 11.62 10.67 8.70
N ARG A 346 10.55 9.85 8.69
CA ARG A 346 9.26 10.18 9.31
C ARG A 346 9.43 10.43 10.80
N VAL A 347 10.03 9.51 11.53
CA VAL A 347 10.26 9.66 12.98
C VAL A 347 11.10 10.91 13.28
N PHE A 348 12.15 11.16 12.50
CA PHE A 348 12.99 12.35 12.63
C PHE A 348 12.20 13.65 12.43
N LEU A 349 11.43 13.75 11.33
CA LEU A 349 10.57 14.91 11.04
C LEU A 349 9.49 15.09 12.12
N GLY A 350 8.95 13.99 12.63
CA GLY A 350 7.98 13.97 13.71
C GLY A 350 8.52 14.58 15.00
N TYR A 351 9.69 14.11 15.46
CA TYR A 351 10.36 14.68 16.63
C TYR A 351 10.80 16.12 16.40
N ALA A 352 11.30 16.48 15.21
CA ALA A 352 11.64 17.85 14.87
C ALA A 352 10.42 18.77 14.98
N SER A 353 9.24 18.32 14.56
CA SER A 353 7.98 19.05 14.69
C SER A 353 7.57 19.23 16.16
N LEU A 354 7.72 18.20 16.99
CA LEU A 354 7.46 18.30 18.44
C LEU A 354 8.42 19.26 19.14
N VAL A 355 9.70 19.26 18.77
CA VAL A 355 10.69 20.24 19.27
C VAL A 355 10.31 21.67 18.84
N ALA A 356 9.82 21.85 17.63
CA ALA A 356 9.30 23.14 17.18
C ALA A 356 8.07 23.58 18.00
N ALA A 357 7.14 22.68 18.33
CA ALA A 357 6.00 22.96 19.20
C ALA A 357 6.44 23.38 20.61
N ILE A 358 7.45 22.71 21.19
CA ILE A 358 8.06 23.08 22.48
C ILE A 358 8.66 24.50 22.39
N THR A 359 9.33 24.81 21.28
CA THR A 359 9.92 26.15 21.06
C THR A 359 8.84 27.23 20.99
N VAL A 360 7.67 26.92 20.42
CA VAL A 360 6.50 27.81 20.43
C VAL A 360 5.96 28.04 21.85
N VAL A 361 5.90 27.00 22.70
CA VAL A 361 5.52 27.14 24.12
C VAL A 361 6.49 28.06 24.86
N VAL A 362 7.79 27.89 24.62
CA VAL A 362 8.83 28.73 25.21
C VAL A 362 8.68 30.19 24.74
N LEU A 363 8.43 30.41 23.44
CA LEU A 363 8.15 31.74 22.90
C LEU A 363 6.91 32.40 23.53
N LEU A 364 5.81 31.64 23.67
CA LEU A 364 4.61 32.08 24.37
C LEU A 364 4.92 32.49 25.81
N GLY A 365 5.71 31.69 26.52
CA GLY A 365 6.15 31.99 27.88
C GLY A 365 6.99 33.28 27.98
N PHE A 366 7.79 33.60 26.96
CA PHE A 366 8.53 34.86 26.87
C PHE A 366 7.61 36.06 26.63
N LEU A 367 6.69 35.96 25.67
CA LEU A 367 5.75 37.02 25.31
C LEU A 367 4.77 37.34 26.45
N LEU A 368 4.34 36.33 27.21
CA LEU A 368 3.46 36.48 28.38
C LEU A 368 4.19 36.95 29.64
N GLY A 369 5.52 37.08 29.60
CA GLY A 369 6.32 37.54 30.73
C GLY A 369 6.52 36.52 31.85
N ILE A 370 6.23 35.25 31.59
CA ILE A 370 6.36 34.16 32.56
C ILE A 370 7.80 33.65 32.61
N LEU A 371 8.48 33.58 31.45
CA LEU A 371 9.87 33.17 31.29
C LEU A 371 10.77 34.39 31.17
N ASN A 372 11.89 34.38 31.89
CA ASN A 372 12.96 35.36 31.73
C ASN A 372 14.17 34.63 31.16
N CYS A 373 14.64 35.04 29.98
CA CYS A 373 15.88 34.54 29.41
C CYS A 373 16.98 35.38 30.04
N ILE A 374 17.61 34.85 31.08
CA ILE A 374 18.82 35.43 31.65
C ILE A 374 19.90 34.41 31.38
N VAL A 375 20.69 34.62 30.32
CA VAL A 375 21.94 33.88 30.16
C VAL A 375 22.87 34.33 31.29
N PRO A 376 23.22 33.47 32.27
CA PRO A 376 24.08 33.87 33.37
C PRO A 376 25.47 34.19 32.81
N SER A 377 25.98 35.39 33.10
CA SER A 377 27.34 35.79 32.68
C SER A 377 28.45 34.93 33.30
N THR A 378 28.11 34.08 34.28
CA THR A 378 28.99 33.16 35.00
C THR A 378 29.34 31.89 34.23
N TRP A 379 28.58 31.50 33.19
CA TRP A 379 28.99 30.40 32.30
C TRP A 379 30.22 30.73 31.45
N CYS A 380 30.66 31.99 31.43
CA CYS A 380 31.89 32.44 30.78
C CYS A 380 33.11 32.52 31.74
N ILE A 381 32.97 32.11 33.02
CA ILE A 381 34.03 32.29 34.02
C ILE A 381 34.20 31.01 34.83
N ASN A 382 35.26 30.25 34.53
CA ASN A 382 35.88 29.32 35.47
C ASN A 382 37.31 28.99 35.01
N TYR A 383 38.30 29.80 35.41
CA TYR A 383 39.62 29.31 35.78
C TYR A 383 40.39 30.42 36.53
N TYR A 384 41.21 30.02 37.50
CA TYR A 384 42.04 30.82 38.42
C TYR A 384 41.42 31.20 39.77
N LYS A 385 41.45 30.21 40.67
CA LYS A 385 41.60 30.39 42.11
C LYS A 385 42.96 29.79 42.51
N GLY A 386 43.99 30.60 42.74
CA GLY A 386 45.30 30.11 43.19
C GLY A 386 46.42 31.15 43.13
N LYS A 387 47.18 31.29 44.23
CA LYS A 387 48.17 32.33 44.55
C LYS A 387 49.44 32.36 43.69
N ARG A 388 50.01 33.58 43.61
CA ARG A 388 51.45 33.98 43.59
C ARG A 388 52.24 34.01 42.26
N THR A 389 52.83 35.20 42.05
CA THR A 389 54.15 35.58 41.48
C THR A 389 54.47 35.34 40.00
N ASP A 390 54.69 36.47 39.35
CA ASP A 390 55.61 36.81 38.26
C ASP A 390 55.60 36.05 36.93
N ALA A 391 55.23 36.85 35.92
CA ALA A 391 55.83 36.98 34.59
C ALA A 391 55.90 35.70 33.71
N VAL A 392 55.02 35.63 32.71
CA VAL A 392 55.35 35.92 31.29
C VAL A 392 54.22 35.39 30.39
N MET A 393 53.85 36.24 29.41
CA MET A 393 53.07 35.97 28.20
C MET A 393 51.54 35.74 28.29
N ASN A 394 50.84 36.88 28.14
CA ASN A 394 49.83 37.14 27.11
C ASN A 394 49.25 35.91 26.38
N LEU A 395 48.05 35.49 26.79
CA LEU A 395 47.06 34.97 25.87
C LEU A 395 45.90 35.98 25.73
N LYS A 396 46.12 37.01 24.91
CA LYS A 396 45.08 37.97 24.46
C LYS A 396 43.99 37.32 23.60
N THR A 397 44.13 36.04 23.25
CA THR A 397 43.16 35.29 22.44
C THR A 397 41.97 34.77 23.24
N ALA A 398 42.10 34.63 24.57
CA ALA A 398 40.99 34.21 25.43
C ALA A 398 39.98 35.34 25.70
N SER A 399 40.41 36.62 25.65
CA SER A 399 39.54 37.76 25.94
C SER A 399 38.59 38.10 24.80
N PHE A 400 39.01 37.93 23.54
CA PHE A 400 38.20 38.27 22.37
C PHE A 400 36.99 37.34 22.21
N VAL A 401 37.20 36.02 22.32
CA VAL A 401 36.12 35.02 22.26
C VAL A 401 35.14 35.19 23.43
N SER A 402 35.67 35.46 24.63
CA SER A 402 34.87 35.81 25.82
C SER A 402 34.05 37.09 25.61
N GLU A 403 34.61 38.16 25.04
CA GLU A 403 33.90 39.41 24.79
C GLU A 403 32.82 39.28 23.71
N GLN A 404 33.10 38.55 22.64
CA GLN A 404 32.14 38.28 21.57
C GLN A 404 30.96 37.46 22.09
N LEU A 405 31.24 36.41 22.89
CA LEU A 405 30.23 35.64 23.61
C LEU A 405 29.45 36.52 24.59
N ARG A 406 30.10 37.41 25.35
CA ARG A 406 29.43 38.32 26.30
C ARG A 406 28.53 39.34 25.59
N ARG A 407 28.94 39.84 24.41
CA ARG A 407 28.13 40.72 23.54
C ARG A 407 26.97 39.96 22.91
N MET A 408 27.15 38.69 22.54
CA MET A 408 26.05 37.84 22.08
C MET A 408 25.06 37.55 23.20
N CYS A 409 25.53 37.16 24.39
CA CYS A 409 24.69 36.95 25.57
C CYS A 409 23.93 38.22 26.00
N SER A 410 24.56 39.40 25.92
CA SER A 410 23.88 40.66 26.24
C SER A 410 22.87 41.08 25.17
N ARG A 411 23.14 40.82 23.88
CA ARG A 411 22.17 41.00 22.78
C ARG A 411 21.00 40.04 22.94
N LEU A 412 21.25 38.76 23.23
CA LEU A 412 20.23 37.75 23.51
C LEU A 412 19.38 38.11 24.74
N ASN A 413 19.98 38.69 25.79
CA ASN A 413 19.26 39.18 26.96
C ASN A 413 18.42 40.47 26.69
N ARG A 414 18.69 41.23 25.60
CA ARG A 414 17.93 42.43 25.19
C ARG A 414 16.73 42.14 24.26
N VAL A 415 16.70 40.98 23.61
CA VAL A 415 15.61 40.57 22.70
C VAL A 415 14.26 40.34 23.42
N PRO A 416 14.19 39.68 24.60
CA PRO A 416 12.92 39.40 25.27
C PRO A 416 12.14 40.66 25.74
N PRO A 417 12.78 41.71 26.31
CA PRO A 417 12.08 42.96 26.62
C PRO A 417 11.56 43.70 25.39
N PHE A 418 12.29 43.66 24.27
CA PHE A 418 11.88 44.28 23.00
C PHE A 418 10.65 43.59 22.40
N LEU A 419 10.65 42.26 22.32
CA LEU A 419 9.50 41.47 21.85
C LEU A 419 8.26 41.63 22.74
N ARG A 420 8.44 41.71 24.07
CA ARG A 420 7.34 42.05 25.02
C ARG A 420 6.76 43.45 24.80
N GLY A 421 7.57 44.40 24.34
CA GLY A 421 7.10 45.76 24.02
C GLY A 421 6.14 45.80 22.83
N LEU A 422 6.31 44.89 21.86
CA LEU A 422 5.51 44.79 20.64
C LEU A 422 4.19 44.03 20.84
N VAL A 423 4.19 42.98 21.68
CA VAL A 423 3.04 42.10 21.88
C VAL A 423 2.43 42.35 23.26
N LYS A 424 1.59 43.38 23.37
CA LYS A 424 0.80 43.61 24.60
C LYS A 424 -0.35 42.59 24.67
N PRO A 425 -0.45 41.72 25.69
CA PRO A 425 -1.47 40.67 25.76
C PRO A 425 -2.92 41.19 25.73
N ASN A 426 -3.12 42.43 26.14
CA ASN A 426 -4.44 43.07 26.19
C ASN A 426 -4.81 43.81 24.90
N SER A 427 -3.90 43.95 23.93
CA SER A 427 -4.22 44.55 22.63
C SER A 427 -4.78 43.49 21.68
N THR A 428 -5.62 43.92 20.73
CA THR A 428 -6.19 43.04 19.69
C THR A 428 -5.09 42.33 18.91
N PHE A 429 -4.03 43.06 18.53
CA PHE A 429 -2.86 42.51 17.84
C PHE A 429 -2.10 41.47 18.69
N GLY A 430 -1.94 41.73 19.99
CA GLY A 430 -1.28 40.79 20.90
C GLY A 430 -2.10 39.51 21.12
N ARG A 431 -3.42 39.62 21.25
CA ARG A 431 -4.33 38.46 21.34
C ARG A 431 -4.29 37.62 20.07
N LEU A 432 -4.33 38.24 18.90
CA LEU A 432 -4.20 37.54 17.62
C LEU A 432 -2.86 36.82 17.51
N THR A 433 -1.76 37.49 17.86
CA THR A 433 -0.41 36.89 17.81
C THR A 433 -0.28 35.68 18.74
N LEU A 434 -0.76 35.79 19.98
CA LEU A 434 -0.75 34.69 20.95
C LEU A 434 -1.67 33.53 20.50
N GLY A 435 -2.85 33.85 19.95
CA GLY A 435 -3.77 32.86 19.38
C GLY A 435 -3.14 32.10 18.21
N SER A 436 -2.53 32.80 17.27
CA SER A 436 -1.84 32.18 16.13
C SER A 436 -0.68 31.28 16.56
N LEU A 437 0.07 31.65 17.60
CA LEU A 437 1.13 30.79 18.15
C LEU A 437 0.55 29.52 18.81
N LEU A 438 -0.57 29.61 19.52
CA LEU A 438 -1.24 28.42 20.07
C LEU A 438 -1.74 27.50 18.96
N VAL A 439 -2.35 28.06 17.91
CA VAL A 439 -2.79 27.29 16.73
C VAL A 439 -1.59 26.65 16.03
N LEU A 440 -0.48 27.37 15.85
CA LEU A 440 0.74 26.84 15.28
C LEU A 440 1.31 25.69 16.11
N GLY A 441 1.35 25.83 17.44
CA GLY A 441 1.78 24.76 18.35
C GLY A 441 0.88 23.52 18.23
N ALA A 442 -0.43 23.71 18.08
CA ALA A 442 -1.38 22.61 17.92
C ALA A 442 -1.18 21.91 16.58
N LEU A 443 -1.02 22.68 15.49
CA LEU A 443 -0.72 22.15 14.16
C LEU A 443 0.60 21.38 14.13
N LEU A 444 1.68 21.92 14.71
CA LEU A 444 2.96 21.23 14.83
C LEU A 444 2.85 19.96 15.67
N THR A 445 2.03 19.97 16.73
CA THR A 445 1.76 18.77 17.51
C THR A 445 1.06 17.70 16.66
N CYS A 446 -0.01 18.06 15.94
CA CYS A 446 -0.71 17.13 15.05
C CYS A 446 0.20 16.61 13.93
N VAL A 447 1.03 17.47 13.33
CA VAL A 447 2.02 17.09 12.30
C VAL A 447 3.06 16.13 12.89
N GLY A 448 3.58 16.42 14.08
CA GLY A 448 4.54 15.56 14.78
C GLY A 448 3.97 14.17 15.04
N ILE A 449 2.77 14.09 15.59
CA ILE A 449 2.05 12.83 15.81
C ILE A 449 1.74 12.13 14.48
N SER A 450 1.40 12.88 13.42
CA SER A 450 1.16 12.32 12.09
C SER A 450 2.39 11.66 11.49
N TYR A 451 3.58 12.23 11.66
CA TYR A 451 4.80 11.63 11.15
C TYR A 451 5.26 10.44 12.00
N ILE A 452 5.09 10.49 13.32
CA ILE A 452 5.50 9.40 14.22
C ILE A 452 4.61 8.16 14.06
N TYR A 453 3.30 8.37 13.96
CA TYR A 453 2.31 7.29 13.98
C TYR A 453 1.59 7.09 12.63
N GLY A 454 1.65 8.05 11.73
CA GLY A 454 1.19 7.88 10.36
C GLY A 454 2.24 7.10 9.60
N GLY A 455 1.83 5.97 9.02
CA GLY A 455 2.66 5.13 8.15
C GLY A 455 3.18 5.88 6.92
N SER A 456 3.67 5.16 5.92
CA SER A 456 4.26 5.72 4.69
C SER A 456 3.31 6.56 3.80
N GLY A 457 2.07 6.82 4.22
CA GLY A 457 1.03 7.46 3.41
C GLY A 457 0.37 6.53 2.38
N ALA A 458 0.95 5.35 2.13
CA ALA A 458 0.37 4.33 1.27
C ALA A 458 -0.89 3.73 1.91
N VAL A 459 -1.99 3.67 1.14
CA VAL A 459 -3.15 2.88 1.51
C VAL A 459 -2.89 1.43 1.11
N LEU A 460 -3.09 0.50 2.04
CA LEU A 460 -2.90 -0.93 1.81
C LEU A 460 -4.23 -1.60 1.48
N PRO A 461 -4.24 -2.57 0.54
CA PRO A 461 -5.41 -3.40 0.33
C PRO A 461 -5.61 -4.32 1.54
N TYR A 462 -6.87 -4.58 1.91
CA TYR A 462 -7.20 -5.59 2.92
C TYR A 462 -7.24 -6.96 2.25
N THR A 463 -6.21 -7.78 2.52
CA THR A 463 -6.15 -9.15 2.00
C THR A 463 -7.24 -10.02 2.61
N PHE A 464 -7.67 -11.09 1.94
CA PHE A 464 -8.56 -12.12 2.52
C PHE A 464 -7.94 -13.49 2.38
N LYS A 465 -7.81 -14.19 3.52
CA LYS A 465 -6.97 -15.40 3.66
C LYS A 465 -5.55 -15.18 3.11
N SER A 466 -4.97 -14.01 3.36
CA SER A 466 -3.66 -13.57 2.84
C SER A 466 -3.57 -13.29 1.33
N HIS A 467 -4.70 -13.24 0.60
CA HIS A 467 -4.71 -13.01 -0.85
C HIS A 467 -5.26 -11.62 -1.20
N ALA A 468 -4.56 -10.91 -2.10
CA ALA A 468 -5.03 -9.70 -2.74
C ALA A 468 -6.06 -9.99 -3.85
N SER A 469 -6.88 -9.00 -4.18
CA SER A 469 -7.88 -9.08 -5.26
C SER A 469 -8.27 -7.67 -5.71
N GLN A 470 -9.10 -7.56 -6.75
CA GLN A 470 -9.52 -6.28 -7.31
C GLN A 470 -11.01 -6.27 -7.65
N PHE A 471 -11.59 -5.09 -7.80
CA PHE A 471 -13.00 -4.89 -8.14
C PHE A 471 -13.17 -3.79 -9.21
N THR A 472 -14.30 -3.80 -9.91
CA THR A 472 -14.70 -2.74 -10.84
C THR A 472 -15.47 -1.69 -10.06
N LEU A 473 -15.10 -0.43 -10.21
CA LEU A 473 -15.87 0.69 -9.66
C LEU A 473 -16.85 1.18 -10.72
N ALA A 474 -18.14 1.20 -10.42
CA ALA A 474 -19.18 1.69 -11.32
C ALA A 474 -19.82 2.95 -10.76
N THR A 475 -20.01 3.95 -11.61
CA THR A 475 -20.73 5.17 -11.25
C THR A 475 -21.61 5.61 -12.40
N MET A 476 -22.83 6.05 -12.10
CA MET A 476 -23.74 6.62 -13.11
C MET A 476 -23.79 8.13 -12.97
N THR A 477 -23.58 8.82 -14.08
CA THR A 477 -23.47 10.29 -14.13
C THR A 477 -23.99 10.82 -15.47
N TYR A 478 -23.94 12.13 -15.65
CA TYR A 478 -24.37 12.85 -16.86
C TYR A 478 -23.66 14.21 -16.95
N ASP A 479 -23.86 14.92 -18.06
CA ASP A 479 -23.15 16.14 -18.43
C ASP A 479 -23.05 17.21 -17.32
N ALA A 480 -24.14 17.47 -16.59
CA ALA A 480 -24.14 18.49 -15.53
C ALA A 480 -23.29 18.14 -14.31
N ARG A 481 -22.82 16.88 -14.17
CA ARG A 481 -22.01 16.40 -13.04
C ARG A 481 -20.56 16.09 -13.43
N LEU A 482 -20.09 16.59 -14.57
CA LEU A 482 -18.72 16.35 -15.05
C LEU A 482 -17.65 16.78 -14.03
N TRP A 483 -17.87 17.85 -13.27
CA TRP A 483 -16.92 18.27 -12.22
C TRP A 483 -16.81 17.24 -11.09
N ASN A 484 -17.94 16.69 -10.62
CA ASN A 484 -17.99 15.61 -9.63
C ASN A 484 -17.26 14.38 -10.18
N LEU A 485 -17.53 13.99 -11.43
CA LEU A 485 -16.87 12.86 -12.08
C LEU A 485 -15.34 13.03 -12.15
N LYS A 486 -14.83 14.23 -12.46
CA LYS A 486 -13.38 14.49 -12.52
C LYS A 486 -12.71 14.27 -11.17
N MET A 487 -13.31 14.72 -10.08
CA MET A 487 -12.79 14.49 -8.72
C MET A 487 -12.91 13.02 -8.31
N TYR A 488 -14.06 12.40 -8.63
CA TYR A 488 -14.36 11.00 -8.37
C TYR A 488 -13.31 10.08 -9.01
N VAL A 489 -13.07 10.23 -10.31
CA VAL A 489 -12.09 9.43 -11.06
C VAL A 489 -10.69 9.65 -10.51
N LYS A 490 -10.31 10.92 -10.24
CA LYS A 490 -9.00 11.24 -9.70
C LYS A 490 -8.73 10.56 -8.36
N HIS A 491 -9.70 10.57 -7.46
CA HIS A 491 -9.56 9.95 -6.15
C HIS A 491 -9.59 8.43 -6.22
N TYR A 492 -10.66 7.85 -6.77
CA TYR A 492 -10.88 6.41 -6.64
C TYR A 492 -9.99 5.57 -7.55
N SER A 493 -9.51 6.10 -8.68
CA SER A 493 -8.55 5.38 -9.54
C SER A 493 -7.25 5.04 -8.81
N ARG A 494 -6.93 5.77 -7.74
CA ARG A 494 -5.72 5.59 -6.92
C ARG A 494 -5.93 4.65 -5.74
N CYS A 495 -7.15 4.15 -5.50
CA CYS A 495 -7.39 3.18 -4.43
C CYS A 495 -6.79 1.81 -4.81
N PRO A 496 -6.15 1.09 -3.86
CA PRO A 496 -5.34 -0.11 -4.15
C PRO A 496 -6.05 -1.18 -4.97
N SER A 497 -7.28 -1.55 -4.60
CA SER A 497 -8.00 -2.69 -5.19
C SER A 497 -8.92 -2.33 -6.37
N VAL A 498 -8.99 -1.05 -6.79
CA VAL A 498 -9.79 -0.66 -7.97
C VAL A 498 -9.08 -1.12 -9.25
N LYS A 499 -9.70 -1.99 -10.05
CA LYS A 499 -9.13 -2.46 -11.33
C LYS A 499 -9.38 -1.49 -12.48
N GLU A 500 -10.61 -1.01 -12.56
CA GLU A 500 -11.10 -0.13 -13.62
C GLU A 500 -12.26 0.71 -13.07
N ILE A 501 -12.58 1.80 -13.77
CA ILE A 501 -13.77 2.61 -13.51
C ILE A 501 -14.71 2.55 -14.72
N LEU A 502 -15.92 2.04 -14.50
CA LEU A 502 -17.03 2.09 -15.45
C LEU A 502 -17.90 3.33 -15.18
N VAL A 503 -17.90 4.26 -16.12
CA VAL A 503 -18.78 5.43 -16.11
C VAL A 503 -20.01 5.13 -16.95
N ILE A 504 -21.16 5.03 -16.31
CA ILE A 504 -22.47 4.83 -16.94
C ILE A 504 -23.03 6.21 -17.27
N TRP A 505 -22.96 6.60 -18.54
CA TRP A 505 -23.27 7.94 -19.00
C TRP A 505 -24.73 8.04 -19.43
N ASN A 506 -25.56 8.67 -18.57
CA ASN A 506 -27.00 8.56 -18.65
C ASN A 506 -27.67 9.61 -19.56
N LYS A 507 -27.04 10.78 -19.71
CA LYS A 507 -27.60 11.91 -20.46
C LYS A 507 -26.53 12.91 -20.88
N GLY A 508 -26.73 13.52 -22.05
CA GLY A 508 -25.86 14.58 -22.58
C GLY A 508 -24.63 14.04 -23.30
N PRO A 509 -23.76 14.91 -23.84
CA PRO A 509 -22.53 14.49 -24.51
C PRO A 509 -21.49 13.96 -23.49
N PRO A 510 -20.92 12.76 -23.69
CA PRO A 510 -19.88 12.23 -22.79
C PRO A 510 -18.57 13.01 -22.91
N PRO A 511 -17.75 13.07 -21.85
CA PRO A 511 -16.44 13.69 -21.90
C PRO A 511 -15.45 12.83 -22.68
N GLU A 512 -14.38 13.45 -23.15
CA GLU A 512 -13.23 12.71 -23.68
C GLU A 512 -12.45 12.06 -22.52
N LEU A 513 -11.91 10.86 -22.73
CA LEU A 513 -11.17 10.14 -21.70
C LEU A 513 -9.93 10.91 -21.21
N THR A 514 -9.33 11.75 -22.06
CA THR A 514 -8.18 12.60 -21.72
C THR A 514 -8.52 13.68 -20.68
N GLU A 515 -9.79 13.99 -20.48
CA GLU A 515 -10.22 14.94 -19.44
C GLU A 515 -10.25 14.32 -18.03
N LEU A 516 -10.07 13.01 -17.92
CA LEU A 516 -10.18 12.24 -16.69
C LEU A 516 -8.78 11.79 -16.21
N ASP A 517 -8.31 12.41 -15.12
CA ASP A 517 -7.03 12.05 -14.47
C ASP A 517 -7.16 10.73 -13.72
N SER A 518 -6.89 9.61 -14.41
CA SER A 518 -7.05 8.27 -13.86
C SER A 518 -5.74 7.49 -13.80
N ALA A 519 -5.53 6.79 -12.68
CA ALA A 519 -4.45 5.79 -12.52
C ALA A 519 -4.84 4.38 -13.00
N VAL A 520 -6.08 4.16 -13.44
CA VAL A 520 -6.60 2.89 -13.96
C VAL A 520 -7.41 3.12 -15.24
N PRO A 521 -7.69 2.09 -16.05
CA PRO A 521 -8.57 2.24 -17.21
C PRO A 521 -9.95 2.80 -16.81
N VAL A 522 -10.41 3.78 -17.57
CA VAL A 522 -11.77 4.33 -17.47
C VAL A 522 -12.52 4.00 -18.74
N ARG A 523 -13.72 3.46 -18.61
CA ARG A 523 -14.60 3.13 -19.73
C ARG A 523 -15.92 3.86 -19.58
N ILE A 524 -16.37 4.51 -20.64
CA ILE A 524 -17.66 5.19 -20.68
C ILE A 524 -18.65 4.32 -21.44
N ARG A 525 -19.75 3.93 -20.79
CA ARG A 525 -20.88 3.25 -21.41
C ARG A 525 -22.03 4.24 -21.55
N VAL A 526 -22.28 4.67 -22.79
CA VAL A 526 -23.34 5.62 -23.10
C VAL A 526 -24.68 4.89 -23.19
N GLU A 527 -25.64 5.36 -22.42
CA GLU A 527 -26.99 4.79 -22.37
C GLU A 527 -27.94 5.56 -23.29
N LYS A 528 -28.89 4.83 -23.91
CA LYS A 528 -29.83 5.43 -24.88
C LYS A 528 -30.89 6.30 -24.23
N LEU A 529 -31.30 5.94 -23.03
CA LEU A 529 -32.38 6.56 -22.28
C LEU A 529 -31.88 6.94 -20.90
N ASN A 530 -32.26 8.13 -20.43
CA ASN A 530 -32.00 8.55 -19.06
C ASN A 530 -32.87 7.74 -18.10
N SER A 531 -32.29 6.70 -17.48
CA SER A 531 -32.96 5.80 -16.54
C SER A 531 -32.03 5.45 -15.39
N LEU A 532 -32.59 5.31 -14.18
CA LEU A 532 -31.81 4.84 -13.03
C LEU A 532 -31.53 3.33 -13.10
N ASN A 533 -32.33 2.58 -13.86
CA ASN A 533 -32.12 1.14 -14.09
C ASN A 533 -30.78 0.83 -14.76
N ASN A 534 -30.20 1.79 -15.49
CA ASN A 534 -28.97 1.60 -16.26
C ASN A 534 -27.77 1.21 -15.40
N ARG A 535 -27.78 1.54 -14.10
CA ARG A 535 -26.77 1.12 -13.12
C ARG A 535 -26.51 -0.39 -13.10
N PHE A 536 -27.56 -1.17 -13.37
CA PHE A 536 -27.53 -2.63 -13.26
C PHE A 536 -27.68 -3.33 -14.62
N ASN A 537 -27.40 -2.64 -15.72
CA ASN A 537 -27.32 -3.29 -17.04
C ASN A 537 -26.09 -4.20 -17.11
N ILE A 538 -26.28 -5.42 -17.62
CA ILE A 538 -25.21 -6.41 -17.79
C ILE A 538 -24.13 -5.85 -18.72
N ASP A 539 -22.88 -5.94 -18.28
CA ASP A 539 -21.71 -5.52 -19.04
C ASP A 539 -20.75 -6.69 -19.23
N PRO A 540 -20.61 -7.25 -20.44
CA PRO A 540 -19.72 -8.39 -20.69
C PRO A 540 -18.22 -8.04 -20.58
N LEU A 541 -17.88 -6.74 -20.53
CA LEU A 541 -16.50 -6.28 -20.40
C LEU A 541 -16.04 -6.21 -18.94
N ILE A 542 -16.95 -6.22 -17.96
CA ILE A 542 -16.56 -6.33 -16.54
C ILE A 542 -15.94 -7.72 -16.31
N LYS A 543 -14.67 -7.73 -15.88
CA LYS A 543 -13.91 -8.97 -15.61
C LYS A 543 -13.75 -9.28 -14.12
N THR A 544 -14.20 -8.39 -13.26
CA THR A 544 -14.19 -8.61 -11.80
C THR A 544 -15.52 -9.20 -11.36
N ARG A 545 -15.49 -9.98 -10.28
CA ARG A 545 -16.72 -10.51 -9.69
C ARG A 545 -17.44 -9.44 -8.85
N ALA A 546 -16.65 -8.65 -8.13
CA ALA A 546 -17.14 -7.55 -7.30
C ALA A 546 -17.27 -6.26 -8.12
N VAL A 547 -18.42 -5.61 -7.98
CA VAL A 547 -18.63 -4.23 -8.42
C VAL A 547 -18.98 -3.39 -7.20
N LEU A 548 -18.32 -2.25 -7.05
CA LEU A 548 -18.77 -1.19 -6.16
C LEU A 548 -19.59 -0.21 -6.99
N GLU A 549 -20.89 -0.12 -6.74
CA GLU A 549 -21.72 0.99 -7.23
C GLU A 549 -21.58 2.14 -6.25
N LEU A 550 -21.20 3.31 -6.76
CA LEU A 550 -20.95 4.47 -5.93
C LEU A 550 -21.34 5.75 -6.68
N ASP A 551 -22.21 6.53 -6.05
CA ASP A 551 -22.69 7.80 -6.57
C ASP A 551 -21.52 8.77 -6.81
N ASP A 552 -21.57 9.46 -7.95
CA ASP A 552 -20.53 10.39 -8.40
C ASP A 552 -20.35 11.62 -7.49
N ASP A 553 -21.32 11.87 -6.61
CA ASP A 553 -21.29 12.93 -5.61
C ASP A 553 -20.82 12.47 -4.22
N ILE A 554 -20.49 11.19 -4.02
CA ILE A 554 -20.01 10.67 -2.74
C ILE A 554 -18.49 10.43 -2.74
N MET A 555 -17.80 11.08 -1.79
CA MET A 555 -16.36 10.95 -1.60
C MET A 555 -16.05 10.30 -0.24
N MET A 556 -15.39 9.13 -0.28
CA MET A 556 -14.95 8.36 0.90
C MET A 556 -13.45 8.04 0.81
N PRO A 557 -12.70 8.04 1.93
CA PRO A 557 -11.29 7.62 1.92
C PRO A 557 -11.11 6.20 1.36
N CYS A 558 -9.99 5.93 0.66
CA CYS A 558 -9.73 4.58 0.12
C CYS A 558 -9.74 3.50 1.21
N ASP A 559 -9.30 3.79 2.44
CA ASP A 559 -9.39 2.82 3.56
C ASP A 559 -10.83 2.34 3.82
N THR A 560 -11.82 3.24 3.73
CA THR A 560 -13.25 2.90 3.84
C THR A 560 -13.70 1.98 2.71
N ILE A 561 -13.26 2.27 1.48
CA ILE A 561 -13.56 1.46 0.30
C ILE A 561 -12.98 0.05 0.45
N GLU A 562 -11.72 -0.05 0.87
CA GLU A 562 -11.05 -1.33 1.04
C GLU A 562 -11.66 -2.17 2.18
N LYS A 563 -12.13 -1.55 3.28
CA LYS A 563 -12.90 -2.24 4.33
C LYS A 563 -14.19 -2.85 3.78
N GLY A 564 -14.97 -2.08 3.02
CA GLY A 564 -16.20 -2.60 2.40
C GLY A 564 -15.91 -3.75 1.44
N PHE A 565 -14.84 -3.63 0.64
CA PHE A 565 -14.42 -4.70 -0.26
C PHE A 565 -14.04 -5.97 0.51
N ARG A 566 -13.30 -5.82 1.63
CA ARG A 566 -12.96 -6.93 2.51
C ARG A 566 -14.20 -7.61 3.07
N VAL A 567 -15.16 -6.86 3.59
CA VAL A 567 -16.42 -7.41 4.13
C VAL A 567 -17.21 -8.12 3.03
N TRP A 568 -17.29 -7.56 1.83
CA TRP A 568 -17.94 -8.22 0.70
C TRP A 568 -17.27 -9.54 0.32
N ARG A 569 -15.93 -9.63 0.37
CA ARG A 569 -15.22 -10.89 0.10
C ARG A 569 -15.51 -11.99 1.12
N GLU A 570 -15.90 -11.63 2.34
CA GLU A 570 -16.35 -12.59 3.37
C GLU A 570 -17.74 -13.15 3.07
N TYR A 571 -18.61 -12.33 2.44
CA TYR A 571 -20.02 -12.63 2.17
C TYR A 571 -20.43 -12.15 0.77
N PRO A 572 -19.89 -12.73 -0.32
CA PRO A 572 -20.11 -12.26 -1.69
C PRO A 572 -21.57 -12.36 -2.15
N GLU A 573 -22.37 -13.19 -1.48
CA GLU A 573 -23.81 -13.34 -1.70
C GLU A 573 -24.66 -12.18 -1.16
N ARG A 574 -24.07 -11.28 -0.36
CA ARG A 574 -24.77 -10.16 0.28
C ARG A 574 -24.51 -8.84 -0.43
N LEU A 575 -25.45 -7.92 -0.28
CA LEU A 575 -25.24 -6.51 -0.60
C LEU A 575 -24.52 -5.84 0.58
N VAL A 576 -23.28 -5.43 0.37
CA VAL A 576 -22.43 -4.84 1.44
C VAL A 576 -22.26 -3.35 1.19
N GLY A 577 -22.66 -2.48 2.11
CA GLY A 577 -22.56 -1.04 1.84
C GLY A 577 -22.66 -0.14 3.06
N TYR A 578 -22.69 1.15 2.78
CA TYR A 578 -22.38 2.19 3.77
C TYR A 578 -23.61 2.99 4.24
N TYR A 579 -24.75 2.83 3.58
CA TYR A 579 -25.97 3.61 3.87
C TYR A 579 -27.13 2.70 4.28
N PRO A 580 -27.27 2.40 5.59
CA PRO A 580 -28.30 1.51 6.10
C PRO A 580 -29.65 2.22 6.17
N ARG A 581 -30.70 1.47 5.89
CA ARG A 581 -32.10 1.87 6.09
C ARG A 581 -32.83 0.76 6.83
N PHE A 582 -33.86 1.16 7.55
CA PHE A 582 -34.75 0.26 8.26
C PHE A 582 -36.17 0.53 7.81
N VAL A 583 -36.83 -0.52 7.32
CA VAL A 583 -38.23 -0.53 6.92
C VAL A 583 -38.97 -1.42 7.90
N ASP A 584 -39.89 -0.83 8.65
CA ASP A 584 -40.79 -1.52 9.56
C ASP A 584 -42.10 -1.90 8.85
N GLU A 585 -43.07 -2.38 9.61
CA GLU A 585 -44.40 -2.79 9.12
C GLU A 585 -45.17 -1.63 8.45
N THR A 586 -44.81 -0.37 8.71
CA THR A 586 -45.51 0.79 8.11
C THR A 586 -45.20 0.97 6.62
N MET A 587 -44.19 0.27 6.10
CA MET A 587 -43.71 0.38 4.72
C MET A 587 -43.42 1.83 4.30
N SER A 588 -42.94 2.63 5.25
CA SER A 588 -42.58 4.03 5.05
C SER A 588 -41.07 4.20 5.01
N TYR A 589 -40.60 5.02 4.07
CA TYR A 589 -39.17 5.26 3.91
C TYR A 589 -38.68 6.28 4.94
N SER A 590 -37.63 5.91 5.66
CA SER A 590 -37.04 6.70 6.74
C SER A 590 -35.53 6.86 6.58
N ALA A 591 -34.98 7.95 7.10
CA ALA A 591 -33.54 8.21 7.08
C ALA A 591 -32.74 7.24 7.95
N GLU A 592 -31.42 7.22 7.82
CA GLU A 592 -30.52 6.43 8.68
C GLU A 592 -30.75 6.65 10.19
N LYS A 593 -31.09 7.88 10.61
CA LYS A 593 -31.38 8.18 12.02
C LYS A 593 -32.46 7.26 12.61
N PHE A 594 -33.44 6.86 11.80
CA PHE A 594 -34.49 5.92 12.20
C PHE A 594 -33.93 4.51 12.37
N ALA A 595 -33.07 4.04 11.46
CA ALA A 595 -32.39 2.76 11.60
C ALA A 595 -31.57 2.71 12.90
N ARG A 596 -30.83 3.78 13.20
CA ARG A 596 -30.05 3.91 14.44
C ARG A 596 -30.93 3.89 15.69
N SER A 597 -32.04 4.64 15.70
CA SER A 597 -32.92 4.69 16.87
C SER A 597 -33.62 3.35 17.16
N HIS A 598 -33.79 2.50 16.15
CA HIS A 598 -34.38 1.17 16.28
C HIS A 598 -33.33 0.05 16.39
N ASN A 599 -32.05 0.41 16.49
CA ASN A 599 -30.91 -0.51 16.49
C ASN A 599 -31.06 -1.61 15.43
N GLY A 600 -31.45 -1.25 14.21
CA GLY A 600 -31.82 -2.22 13.18
C GLY A 600 -31.67 -1.67 11.78
N TYR A 601 -31.28 -2.53 10.84
CA TYR A 601 -31.32 -2.26 9.41
C TYR A 601 -31.71 -3.52 8.64
N ASN A 602 -32.33 -3.32 7.47
CA ASN A 602 -32.73 -4.40 6.57
C ASN A 602 -32.61 -4.03 5.08
N MET A 603 -32.10 -2.84 4.81
CA MET A 603 -31.76 -2.37 3.48
C MET A 603 -30.43 -1.62 3.50
N ILE A 604 -29.71 -1.69 2.39
CA ILE A 604 -28.49 -0.93 2.11
C ILE A 604 -28.68 -0.21 0.78
N LEU A 605 -28.51 1.11 0.75
CA LEU A 605 -28.62 1.86 -0.50
C LEU A 605 -27.44 1.56 -1.42
N THR A 606 -27.72 1.32 -2.71
CA THR A 606 -26.71 0.88 -3.68
C THR A 606 -25.75 1.97 -4.10
N GLY A 607 -26.12 3.25 -3.91
CA GLY A 607 -25.28 4.42 -4.19
C GLY A 607 -23.96 4.47 -3.40
N ALA A 608 -23.73 3.51 -2.51
CA ALA A 608 -22.40 3.12 -2.03
C ALA A 608 -22.46 1.66 -1.52
N ALA A 609 -22.41 0.68 -2.44
CA ALA A 609 -22.45 -0.74 -2.08
C ALA A 609 -21.67 -1.65 -3.04
N PHE A 610 -20.97 -2.62 -2.46
CA PHE A 610 -20.39 -3.77 -3.13
C PHE A 610 -21.43 -4.85 -3.39
N MET A 611 -21.38 -5.41 -4.59
CA MET A 611 -22.24 -6.49 -5.03
C MET A 611 -21.53 -7.40 -6.04
N ASP A 612 -22.05 -8.62 -6.18
CA ASP A 612 -21.60 -9.58 -7.19
C ASP A 612 -22.24 -9.25 -8.54
N VAL A 613 -21.44 -9.02 -9.58
CA VAL A 613 -21.96 -8.65 -10.91
C VAL A 613 -22.85 -9.74 -11.51
N GLY A 614 -22.49 -11.02 -11.37
CA GLY A 614 -23.24 -12.12 -11.96
C GLY A 614 -24.57 -12.34 -11.25
N PHE A 615 -24.57 -12.24 -9.93
CA PHE A 615 -25.76 -12.42 -9.10
C PHE A 615 -26.64 -11.18 -9.07
N ALA A 616 -26.12 -10.02 -8.66
CA ALA A 616 -26.91 -8.80 -8.49
C ALA A 616 -27.53 -8.30 -9.80
N PHE A 617 -26.72 -8.21 -10.87
CA PHE A 617 -27.20 -7.69 -12.15
C PHE A 617 -28.09 -8.72 -12.83
N GLY A 618 -27.78 -10.01 -12.70
CA GLY A 618 -28.63 -11.10 -13.16
C GLY A 618 -30.01 -11.07 -12.50
N LEU A 619 -30.07 -10.89 -11.17
CA LEU A 619 -31.33 -10.72 -10.44
C LEU A 619 -32.08 -9.47 -10.90
N TYR A 620 -31.40 -8.34 -11.03
CA TYR A 620 -32.02 -7.08 -11.41
C TYR A 620 -32.58 -7.10 -12.83
N GLN A 621 -31.90 -7.78 -13.77
CA GLN A 621 -32.34 -7.90 -15.17
C GLN A 621 -33.28 -9.08 -15.43
N SER A 622 -33.52 -9.93 -14.43
CA SER A 622 -34.43 -11.08 -14.54
C SER A 622 -35.86 -10.65 -14.89
N GLU A 623 -36.64 -11.57 -15.47
CA GLU A 623 -38.05 -11.34 -15.78
C GLU A 623 -38.87 -11.05 -14.51
N LYS A 624 -38.49 -11.68 -13.38
CA LYS A 624 -39.11 -11.44 -12.08
C LYS A 624 -39.03 -9.96 -11.66
N ALA A 625 -37.96 -9.27 -12.03
CA ALA A 625 -37.75 -7.86 -11.70
C ALA A 625 -38.40 -6.89 -12.71
N ARG A 626 -39.00 -7.37 -13.82
CA ARG A 626 -39.50 -6.52 -14.92
C ARG A 626 -40.50 -5.47 -14.43
N LEU A 627 -41.54 -5.89 -13.72
CA LEU A 627 -42.56 -4.97 -13.17
C LEU A 627 -41.96 -3.97 -12.17
N GLY A 628 -40.92 -4.40 -11.44
CA GLY A 628 -40.15 -3.52 -10.57
C GLY A 628 -39.42 -2.44 -11.35
N ARG A 629 -38.69 -2.81 -12.42
CA ARG A 629 -37.92 -1.89 -13.26
C ARG A 629 -38.82 -0.87 -13.98
N GLU A 630 -39.99 -1.30 -14.44
CA GLU A 630 -41.02 -0.42 -15.01
C GLU A 630 -41.44 0.64 -13.98
N PHE A 631 -41.74 0.22 -12.75
CA PHE A 631 -42.10 1.15 -11.68
C PHE A 631 -40.96 2.10 -11.28
N VAL A 632 -39.70 1.63 -11.30
CA VAL A 632 -38.51 2.47 -11.10
C VAL A 632 -38.44 3.57 -12.17
N ASN A 633 -38.73 3.26 -13.44
CA ASN A 633 -38.78 4.25 -14.51
C ASN A 633 -39.92 5.27 -14.29
N GLU A 634 -41.10 4.81 -13.91
CA GLU A 634 -42.25 5.68 -13.63
C GLU A 634 -41.99 6.66 -12.49
N GLN A 635 -41.32 6.21 -11.42
CA GLN A 635 -41.00 7.06 -10.27
C GLN A 635 -39.72 7.87 -10.45
N PHE A 636 -38.87 7.50 -11.42
CA PHE A 636 -37.48 7.95 -11.55
C PHE A 636 -36.74 7.90 -10.20
N ASN A 637 -36.86 6.77 -9.50
CA ASN A 637 -36.32 6.51 -8.15
C ASN A 637 -36.38 5.00 -7.85
N CYS A 638 -35.83 4.59 -6.70
CA CYS A 638 -36.05 3.28 -6.06
C CYS A 638 -35.41 2.06 -6.73
N GLU A 639 -34.45 2.24 -7.62
CA GLU A 639 -33.61 1.17 -8.17
C GLU A 639 -32.87 0.41 -7.04
N ASP A 640 -32.37 1.15 -6.05
CA ASP A 640 -31.73 0.62 -4.85
C ASP A 640 -32.72 -0.18 -3.99
N VAL A 641 -33.93 0.35 -3.77
CA VAL A 641 -35.00 -0.32 -3.02
C VAL A 641 -35.37 -1.62 -3.72
N LEU A 642 -35.58 -1.60 -5.03
CA LEU A 642 -35.92 -2.80 -5.80
C LEU A 642 -34.86 -3.89 -5.61
N LEU A 643 -33.58 -3.55 -5.73
CA LEU A 643 -32.51 -4.53 -5.59
C LEU A 643 -32.52 -5.16 -4.18
N ASN A 644 -32.76 -4.38 -3.12
CA ASN A 644 -32.87 -4.91 -1.77
C ASN A 644 -34.02 -5.93 -1.62
N PHE A 645 -35.19 -5.67 -2.20
CA PHE A 645 -36.30 -6.63 -2.20
C PHE A 645 -35.95 -7.91 -2.97
N LEU A 646 -35.26 -7.80 -4.10
CA LEU A 646 -34.82 -8.98 -4.87
C LEU A 646 -33.82 -9.83 -4.06
N TYR A 647 -32.84 -9.19 -3.43
CA TYR A 647 -31.88 -9.83 -2.54
C TYR A 647 -32.56 -10.54 -1.37
N ALA A 648 -33.48 -9.84 -0.70
CA ALA A 648 -34.26 -10.40 0.40
C ALA A 648 -35.08 -11.61 -0.08
N ASN A 649 -35.77 -11.48 -1.20
CA ASN A 649 -36.62 -12.54 -1.71
C ASN A 649 -35.82 -13.84 -2.01
N VAL A 650 -34.62 -13.72 -2.59
CA VAL A 650 -33.76 -14.88 -2.88
C VAL A 650 -33.09 -15.44 -1.62
N SER A 651 -32.71 -14.59 -0.67
CA SER A 651 -32.01 -15.02 0.55
C SER A 651 -32.92 -15.75 1.56
N GLY A 652 -34.24 -15.76 1.35
CA GLY A 652 -35.18 -16.34 2.31
C GLY A 652 -35.06 -15.69 3.69
N LEU A 653 -34.87 -16.47 4.75
CA LEU A 653 -34.62 -15.97 6.11
C LEU A 653 -33.15 -15.58 6.37
N GLY A 654 -32.26 -15.80 5.41
CA GLY A 654 -30.84 -15.44 5.51
C GLY A 654 -30.59 -13.94 5.46
N LYS A 655 -29.41 -13.55 5.94
CA LYS A 655 -28.94 -12.16 5.89
C LYS A 655 -28.57 -11.76 4.46
N ALA A 656 -29.37 -10.86 3.90
CA ALA A 656 -29.23 -10.39 2.52
C ALA A 656 -28.32 -9.14 2.38
N VAL A 657 -28.16 -8.38 3.46
CA VAL A 657 -27.45 -7.09 3.48
C VAL A 657 -26.44 -7.05 4.62
N GLU A 658 -25.31 -6.38 4.43
CA GLU A 658 -24.27 -6.19 5.44
C GLU A 658 -23.88 -4.71 5.49
N TYR A 659 -23.79 -4.15 6.70
CA TYR A 659 -23.46 -2.75 6.90
C TYR A 659 -21.99 -2.58 7.27
N VAL A 660 -21.34 -1.58 6.67
CA VAL A 660 -20.00 -1.11 7.02
C VAL A 660 -20.06 0.39 7.29
N ARG A 661 -19.54 0.84 8.43
CA ARG A 661 -19.50 2.25 8.78
C ARG A 661 -18.39 2.98 8.05
N PRO A 662 -18.72 4.05 7.30
CA PRO A 662 -17.68 4.92 6.74
C PRO A 662 -17.04 5.75 7.85
N SER A 663 -15.70 5.83 7.85
CA SER A 663 -14.97 6.74 8.75
C SER A 663 -15.26 8.20 8.42
N LEU A 664 -15.40 8.51 7.14
CA LEU A 664 -15.81 9.79 6.59
C LEU A 664 -16.50 9.55 5.25
N ALA A 665 -17.63 10.23 5.03
CA ALA A 665 -18.28 10.32 3.73
C ALA A 665 -18.68 11.78 3.48
N ILE A 666 -18.22 12.35 2.38
CA ILE A 666 -18.52 13.72 1.97
C ILE A 666 -19.48 13.65 0.79
N ASP A 667 -20.66 14.25 0.99
CA ASP A 667 -21.65 14.45 -0.07
C ASP A 667 -21.40 15.80 -0.75
N THR A 668 -20.88 15.72 -1.98
CA THR A 668 -20.50 16.87 -2.80
C THR A 668 -21.67 17.44 -3.60
N SER A 669 -22.85 16.81 -3.60
CA SER A 669 -24.05 17.33 -4.27
C SER A 669 -24.48 18.68 -3.70
N LYS A 670 -24.14 18.93 -2.43
CA LYS A 670 -24.35 20.21 -1.73
C LYS A 670 -23.56 21.37 -2.31
N PHE A 671 -22.52 21.10 -3.09
CA PHE A 671 -21.70 22.13 -3.76
C PHE A 671 -22.09 22.36 -5.22
N SER A 672 -22.72 21.38 -5.88
CA SER A 672 -23.07 21.45 -7.30
C SER A 672 -24.52 21.88 -7.56
N GLY A 673 -25.38 21.89 -6.53
CA GLY A 673 -26.77 22.37 -6.64
C GLY A 673 -27.72 21.46 -7.41
N VAL A 674 -27.25 20.29 -7.86
CA VAL A 674 -28.03 19.33 -8.66
C VAL A 674 -28.11 18.00 -7.94
N ALA A 675 -29.27 17.67 -7.37
CA ALA A 675 -29.51 16.43 -6.64
C ALA A 675 -30.97 15.93 -6.80
N ILE A 676 -31.15 14.63 -7.02
CA ILE A 676 -32.49 13.99 -7.09
C ILE A 676 -33.21 14.08 -5.73
N SER A 677 -32.46 14.16 -4.63
CA SER A 677 -32.95 14.34 -3.26
C SER A 677 -33.15 15.80 -2.85
N GLY A 678 -32.99 16.77 -3.76
CA GLY A 678 -33.09 18.20 -3.44
C GLY A 678 -34.43 18.62 -2.82
N ASN A 679 -35.52 17.91 -3.14
CA ASN A 679 -36.79 17.98 -2.41
C ASN A 679 -37.02 16.69 -1.60
N THR A 680 -36.52 16.68 -0.36
CA THR A 680 -36.54 15.51 0.53
C THR A 680 -37.94 14.93 0.72
N ASN A 681 -38.97 15.77 0.86
CA ASN A 681 -40.33 15.31 1.12
C ASN A 681 -40.92 14.55 -0.08
N ASP A 682 -40.74 15.05 -1.30
CA ASP A 682 -41.18 14.33 -2.50
C ASP A 682 -40.37 13.04 -2.70
N HIS A 683 -39.07 13.10 -2.46
CA HIS A 683 -38.19 11.93 -2.54
C HIS A 683 -38.62 10.81 -1.58
N TYR A 684 -38.91 11.13 -0.32
CA TYR A 684 -39.34 10.15 0.69
C TYR A 684 -40.74 9.60 0.38
N ARG A 685 -41.63 10.44 -0.15
CA ARG A 685 -42.96 10.01 -0.59
C ARG A 685 -42.88 9.02 -1.75
N LYS A 686 -42.03 9.28 -2.76
CA LYS A 686 -41.78 8.34 -3.87
C LYS A 686 -41.22 7.02 -3.35
N ARG A 687 -40.19 7.06 -2.50
CA ARG A 687 -39.61 5.84 -1.90
C ARG A 687 -40.60 5.04 -1.07
N SER A 688 -41.46 5.70 -0.30
CA SER A 688 -42.53 5.03 0.45
C SER A 688 -43.60 4.40 -0.44
N LYS A 689 -43.84 4.94 -1.66
CA LYS A 689 -44.68 4.27 -2.66
C LYS A 689 -43.99 3.02 -3.22
N CYS A 690 -42.69 3.10 -3.47
CA CYS A 690 -41.89 1.95 -3.92
C CYS A 690 -41.86 0.82 -2.89
N LEU A 691 -41.67 1.13 -1.60
CA LEU A 691 -41.69 0.12 -0.53
C LEU A 691 -42.99 -0.68 -0.54
N ARG A 692 -44.14 0.00 -0.57
CA ARG A 692 -45.45 -0.67 -0.65
C ARG A 692 -45.58 -1.50 -1.92
N ARG A 693 -45.26 -0.92 -3.09
CA ARG A 693 -45.38 -1.62 -4.37
C ARG A 693 -44.48 -2.86 -4.44
N PHE A 694 -43.26 -2.78 -3.94
CA PHE A 694 -42.33 -3.91 -3.97
C PHE A 694 -42.64 -4.95 -2.89
N SER A 695 -43.24 -4.54 -1.76
CA SER A 695 -43.81 -5.48 -0.79
C SER A 695 -44.92 -6.32 -1.40
N ASP A 696 -45.81 -5.73 -2.20
CA ASP A 696 -46.86 -6.47 -2.91
C ASP A 696 -46.29 -7.48 -3.92
N LEU A 697 -45.18 -7.14 -4.58
CA LEU A 697 -44.58 -7.97 -5.64
C LEU A 697 -43.65 -9.07 -5.09
N TYR A 698 -42.93 -8.81 -4.00
CA TYR A 698 -41.81 -9.65 -3.56
C TYR A 698 -41.88 -10.08 -2.08
N GLY A 699 -42.91 -9.65 -1.35
CA GLY A 699 -43.07 -9.90 0.09
C GLY A 699 -42.41 -8.82 0.96
N SER A 700 -42.69 -8.88 2.26
CA SER A 700 -42.27 -7.86 3.22
C SER A 700 -40.77 -7.91 3.57
N LEU A 701 -40.19 -6.72 3.85
CA LEU A 701 -38.88 -6.58 4.49
C LEU A 701 -38.95 -6.44 6.03
N SER A 702 -40.13 -6.13 6.59
CA SER A 702 -40.30 -5.81 8.02
C SER A 702 -39.83 -6.93 8.95
N ASP A 703 -39.99 -8.17 8.52
CA ASP A 703 -39.72 -9.36 9.34
C ASP A 703 -38.22 -9.68 9.42
N ARG A 704 -37.39 -8.86 8.78
CA ARG A 704 -35.94 -9.03 8.68
C ARG A 704 -35.30 -7.83 9.36
N ARG A 705 -34.56 -8.06 10.43
CA ARG A 705 -33.86 -7.02 11.19
C ARG A 705 -32.45 -7.50 11.53
N TRP A 706 -31.45 -6.70 11.15
CA TRP A 706 -30.06 -6.92 11.51
C TRP A 706 -29.58 -5.80 12.43
N GLU A 707 -28.90 -6.16 13.50
CA GLU A 707 -28.40 -5.19 14.49
C GLU A 707 -27.04 -4.62 14.07
N PHE A 708 -26.73 -3.42 14.58
CA PHE A 708 -25.40 -2.82 14.47
C PHE A 708 -24.46 -3.43 15.51
N GLY A 709 -23.14 -3.36 15.27
CA GLY A 709 -22.13 -3.85 16.21
C GLY A 709 -22.05 -5.37 16.34
N GLY A 710 -22.53 -6.10 15.34
CA GLY A 710 -22.47 -7.56 15.30
C GLY A 710 -21.12 -8.10 14.82
N ARG A 711 -20.27 -7.25 14.21
CA ARG A 711 -18.97 -7.66 13.68
C ARG A 711 -17.88 -7.63 14.75
N LYS A 712 -16.99 -8.62 14.71
CA LYS A 712 -15.83 -8.71 15.62
C LYS A 712 -14.79 -7.62 15.37
N ASP A 713 -14.71 -7.10 14.15
CA ASP A 713 -13.81 -6.03 13.75
C ASP A 713 -14.31 -4.63 14.16
N GLY A 714 -15.56 -4.51 14.62
CA GLY A 714 -16.18 -3.24 15.00
C GLY A 714 -16.42 -2.29 13.83
N TRP A 715 -16.30 -2.74 12.58
CA TRP A 715 -16.46 -1.87 11.41
C TRP A 715 -17.91 -1.51 11.11
N ASP A 716 -18.88 -2.03 11.87
CA ASP A 716 -20.31 -1.74 11.78
C ASP A 716 -20.83 -0.90 12.97
N LEU A 717 -19.95 -0.41 13.85
CA LEU A 717 -20.26 0.44 15.01
C LEU A 717 -20.22 1.91 14.69
#